data_AF-A0A7V4LQ44-F1
#
_entry.id   AF-A0A7V4LQ44-F1
#
_cell.length_a   1.000
_cell.length_b   1.000
_cell.length_c   1.000
_cell.angle_alpha   90.00
_cell.angle_beta   90.00
_cell.angle_gamma   90.00
#
_symmetry.space_group_name_H-M   'P 1'
#
loop_
_entity.id
_entity.type
_entity.pdbx_description
1 polymer ?
#
loop_
_entity_poly.entity_id
_entity_poly.type
_entity_poly.pdbx_seq_one_letter_code
_entity_poly.pdbx_strand_id
1 'polypeptide(L)'
;EPAFPERLAGDLQATLAHYYLRSEQYAQAAQPLEKALKDARNKTDRYRWTFILGQIYTLTGNPEKANQCFARVVKMNPPYEVTFNARVFMASNVKEGTGSAGAIRRELLKLANDQKNKEYLDQIYYALGNLALRQKDTAEAISFYARSARASGTNNRQKALSYLAVADLYFSRPDYISAAAYYDSASSFVDRRNFKNYDQIMARAQNLIQLARNIQTIQHEDSLQRLSYMSKEELNAFIDKIIESVVQKEAEERQKMAEQMLADQINTGYGQQVLQDPTAAGQWYFYNTSVRTQGEMEFRRKWGNRKLEDNWRRLNKGVSTGPAESNLAEAGRNGTQEEAGKAFSNKSREFYLKDIPFTDSLREISSKRIEEALFNAGTLYLEKLNEPLLAAGSFRELIRRFPGSSYEPQALYNLFSIFSGLGKATDAMAYRNLLTAKYPDNYYARVLTDPEYLEHLREEQQKPLRRYQEVYNDYLQERFPEVIALATQALREEKDTSLTSRYLYLKALAFARINQRDSLRSTLNTILAAFPASEPASNARIMLDFMDNKYPEIKEKAEEKTAAEIYAYNPGEKHYAAIVIPSTANMNQLIFNLINFNLDQFPKLTLNVQGETLGKNQQIVIVKIFSNSSDALAYHGYLLKDPGLFRDVNAESSYLFVISEPNLATLKKDTNIERYLRFYTNHYPLQ
;
A
#
# COMPACT_ATOMS: atom_id res chain seq x y z
N GLU A 1 20.15 -41.94 34.66
CA GLU A 1 19.26 -40.76 34.66
C GLU A 1 17.95 -41.14 35.32
N PRO A 2 17.33 -40.29 36.15
CA PRO A 2 15.99 -40.57 36.66
C PRO A 2 14.99 -40.61 35.49
N ALA A 3 14.12 -41.63 35.47
CA ALA A 3 13.07 -41.74 34.47
C ALA A 3 12.17 -40.49 34.51
N PHE A 4 11.73 -40.03 33.33
CA PHE A 4 10.81 -38.89 33.24
C PHE A 4 9.56 -39.17 34.08
N PRO A 5 9.10 -38.22 34.93
CA PRO A 5 7.96 -38.48 35.81
C PRO A 5 6.72 -38.88 35.01
N GLU A 6 6.18 -40.08 35.25
CA GLU A 6 4.97 -40.60 34.57
C GLU A 6 3.80 -39.62 34.69
N ARG A 7 3.75 -38.92 35.82
CA ARG A 7 2.80 -37.86 36.15
C ARG A 7 2.81 -36.69 35.13
N LEU A 8 3.88 -36.50 34.36
CA LEU A 8 4.02 -35.43 33.37
C LEU A 8 3.94 -35.95 31.92
N ALA A 9 3.70 -37.25 31.71
CA ALA A 9 3.69 -37.86 30.38
C ALA A 9 2.65 -37.20 29.45
N GLY A 10 1.45 -36.92 29.96
CA GLY A 10 0.41 -36.19 29.21
C GLY A 10 0.83 -34.78 28.82
N ASP A 11 1.45 -34.03 29.74
CA ASP A 11 1.91 -32.66 29.50
C ASP A 11 3.06 -32.61 28.47
N LEU A 12 3.95 -33.61 28.50
CA LEU A 12 5.01 -33.75 27.51
C LEU A 12 4.42 -33.95 26.10
N GLN A 13 3.43 -34.83 25.97
CA GLN A 13 2.76 -35.09 24.70
C GLN A 13 1.94 -33.89 24.21
N ALA A 14 1.27 -33.16 25.10
CA ALA A 14 0.58 -31.92 24.78
C ALA A 14 1.55 -30.82 24.32
N THR A 15 2.73 -30.74 24.94
CA THR A 15 3.79 -29.80 24.55
C THR A 15 4.35 -30.14 23.17
N LEU A 16 4.55 -31.43 22.86
CA LEU A 16 4.95 -31.87 21.53
C LEU A 16 3.89 -31.57 20.46
N ALA A 17 2.61 -31.79 20.77
CA ALA A 17 1.52 -31.39 19.89
C ALA A 17 1.53 -29.87 19.65
N HIS A 18 1.75 -29.08 20.71
CA HIS A 18 1.85 -27.62 20.61
C HIS A 18 3.03 -27.19 19.73
N TYR A 19 4.20 -27.81 19.86
CA TYR A 19 5.34 -27.58 18.99
C TYR A 19 4.98 -27.78 17.51
N TYR A 20 4.38 -28.93 17.16
CA TYR A 20 3.96 -29.19 15.78
C TYR A 20 2.92 -28.18 15.27
N LEU A 21 1.96 -27.76 16.12
CA LEU A 21 0.99 -26.72 15.77
C LEU A 21 1.66 -25.37 15.49
N ARG A 22 2.66 -24.99 16.29
CA ARG A 22 3.42 -23.73 16.11
C ARG A 22 4.30 -23.76 14.87
N SER A 23 4.76 -24.95 14.48
CA SER A 23 5.53 -25.20 13.25
C SER A 23 4.65 -25.50 12.03
N GLU A 24 3.32 -25.33 12.12
CA GLU A 24 2.33 -25.58 11.05
C GLU A 24 2.32 -27.04 10.52
N GLN A 25 2.88 -27.96 11.30
CA GLN A 25 2.94 -29.40 11.03
C GLN A 25 1.69 -30.11 11.55
N TYR A 26 0.51 -29.72 11.04
CA TYR A 26 -0.79 -30.15 11.59
C TYR A 26 -0.98 -31.67 11.60
N ALA A 27 -0.52 -32.38 10.57
CA ALA A 27 -0.63 -33.84 10.48
C ALA A 27 0.13 -34.56 11.62
N GLN A 28 1.27 -34.02 12.04
CA GLN A 28 2.11 -34.59 13.10
C GLN A 28 1.59 -34.24 14.50
N ALA A 29 0.78 -33.19 14.64
CA ALA A 29 0.22 -32.76 15.92
C ALA A 29 -0.87 -33.68 16.48
N ALA A 30 -1.58 -34.43 15.63
CA ALA A 30 -2.72 -35.25 16.05
C ALA A 30 -2.32 -36.38 17.01
N GLN A 31 -1.31 -37.18 16.65
CA GLN A 31 -0.93 -38.37 17.42
C GLN A 31 -0.40 -38.04 18.83
N PRO A 32 0.47 -37.04 19.04
CA PRO A 32 0.86 -36.62 20.39
C PRO A 32 -0.35 -36.12 21.20
N LEU A 33 -1.27 -35.37 20.59
CA LEU A 33 -2.45 -34.88 21.31
C LEU A 33 -3.42 -36.00 21.70
N GLU A 34 -3.55 -37.04 20.87
CA GLU A 34 -4.29 -38.26 21.22
C GLU A 34 -3.67 -39.02 22.39
N LYS A 35 -2.33 -39.06 22.47
CA LYS A 35 -1.61 -39.64 23.62
C LYS A 35 -1.85 -38.79 24.87
N ALA A 36 -1.71 -37.47 24.76
CA ALA A 36 -1.97 -36.54 25.87
C ALA A 36 -3.39 -36.71 26.46
N LEU A 37 -4.39 -36.91 25.60
CA LEU A 37 -5.78 -37.13 26.02
C LEU A 37 -6.00 -38.38 26.90
N LYS A 38 -5.16 -39.41 26.77
CA LYS A 38 -5.25 -40.62 27.62
C LYS A 38 -4.88 -40.30 29.08
N ASP A 39 -3.96 -39.36 29.27
CA ASP A 39 -3.40 -38.99 30.57
C ASP A 39 -3.99 -37.66 31.10
N ALA A 40 -5.07 -37.16 30.46
CA ALA A 40 -5.67 -35.87 30.79
C ALA A 40 -6.31 -35.86 32.19
N ARG A 41 -5.74 -35.04 33.08
CA ARG A 41 -6.00 -35.05 34.52
C ARG A 41 -7.28 -34.34 34.92
N ASN A 42 -7.52 -33.17 34.36
CA ASN A 42 -8.65 -32.33 34.73
C ASN A 42 -9.67 -32.22 33.58
N LYS A 43 -10.89 -31.79 33.91
CA LYS A 43 -11.97 -31.63 32.93
C LYS A 43 -11.60 -30.60 31.84
N THR A 44 -10.88 -29.55 32.22
CA THR A 44 -10.45 -28.46 31.34
C THR A 44 -9.59 -28.95 30.18
N ASP A 45 -8.53 -29.69 30.48
CA ASP A 45 -7.60 -30.23 29.49
C ASP A 45 -8.30 -31.25 28.60
N ARG A 46 -9.17 -32.09 29.17
CA ARG A 46 -9.95 -33.06 28.38
C ARG A 46 -10.75 -32.39 27.27
N TYR A 47 -11.58 -31.38 27.59
CA TYR A 47 -12.39 -30.75 26.55
C TYR A 47 -11.55 -29.85 25.64
N ARG A 48 -10.52 -29.14 26.14
CA ARG A 48 -9.67 -28.26 25.32
C ARG A 48 -8.83 -29.04 24.34
N TRP A 49 -8.18 -30.11 24.77
CA TRP A 49 -7.39 -30.96 23.88
C TRP A 49 -8.27 -31.72 22.90
N THR A 50 -9.47 -32.17 23.31
CA THR A 50 -10.42 -32.78 22.37
C THR A 50 -10.89 -31.76 21.32
N PHE A 51 -11.11 -30.51 21.72
CA PHE A 51 -11.47 -29.42 20.81
C PHE A 51 -10.35 -29.12 19.81
N ILE A 52 -9.11 -28.99 20.29
CA ILE A 52 -7.92 -28.76 19.44
C ILE A 52 -7.69 -29.94 18.50
N LEU A 53 -7.88 -31.18 18.97
CA LEU A 53 -7.80 -32.37 18.12
C LEU A 53 -8.85 -32.33 17.00
N GLY A 54 -10.07 -31.85 17.30
CA GLY A 54 -11.09 -31.57 16.29
C GLY A 54 -10.62 -30.56 15.24
N GLN A 55 -9.98 -29.47 15.66
CA GLN A 55 -9.43 -28.45 14.75
C GLN A 55 -8.30 -29.00 13.87
N ILE A 56 -7.41 -29.82 14.44
CA ILE A 56 -6.35 -30.51 13.70
C ILE A 56 -6.97 -31.42 12.63
N TYR A 57 -8.01 -32.18 12.98
CA TYR A 57 -8.71 -33.01 12.01
C TYR A 57 -9.43 -32.22 10.92
N THR A 58 -9.96 -31.04 11.22
CA THR A 58 -10.47 -30.11 10.19
C THR A 58 -9.37 -29.67 9.23
N LEU A 59 -8.23 -29.22 9.76
CA LEU A 59 -7.11 -28.72 8.95
C LEU A 59 -6.43 -29.81 8.10
N THR A 60 -6.45 -31.06 8.58
CA THR A 60 -5.86 -32.21 7.88
C THR A 60 -6.85 -32.95 6.96
N GLY A 61 -8.05 -32.38 6.74
CA GLY A 61 -9.00 -32.95 5.78
C GLY A 61 -9.77 -34.18 6.27
N ASN A 62 -9.92 -34.36 7.59
CA ASN A 62 -10.59 -35.49 8.23
C ASN A 62 -11.91 -35.06 8.93
N PRO A 63 -12.94 -34.63 8.19
CA PRO A 63 -14.16 -34.02 8.76
C PRO A 63 -14.96 -34.95 9.68
N GLU A 64 -14.94 -36.26 9.43
CA GLU A 64 -15.64 -37.24 10.29
C GLU A 64 -15.02 -37.31 11.68
N LYS A 65 -13.70 -37.47 11.76
CA LYS A 65 -12.96 -37.47 13.03
C LYS A 65 -13.07 -36.12 13.73
N ALA A 66 -13.05 -35.02 12.97
CA ALA A 66 -13.27 -33.67 13.51
C ALA A 66 -14.65 -33.57 14.20
N ASN A 67 -15.72 -33.96 13.50
CA ASN A 67 -17.08 -33.93 14.04
C ASN A 67 -17.28 -34.86 15.24
N GLN A 68 -16.63 -36.04 15.26
CA GLN A 68 -16.62 -36.91 16.43
C GLN A 68 -15.97 -36.22 17.63
N CYS A 69 -14.85 -35.51 17.44
CA CYS A 69 -14.20 -34.74 18.50
C CYS A 69 -15.10 -33.61 19.01
N PHE A 70 -15.68 -32.80 18.12
CA PHE A 70 -16.57 -31.70 18.51
C PHE A 70 -17.85 -32.20 19.20
N ALA A 71 -18.44 -33.30 18.73
CA ALA A 71 -19.57 -33.93 19.42
C ALA A 71 -19.19 -34.44 20.81
N ARG A 72 -17.99 -35.00 20.99
CA ARG A 72 -17.45 -35.37 22.31
C ARG A 72 -17.29 -34.15 23.21
N VAL A 73 -16.78 -33.03 22.68
CA VAL A 73 -16.66 -31.76 23.43
C VAL A 73 -18.02 -31.30 23.93
N VAL A 74 -19.05 -31.27 23.08
CA VAL A 74 -20.42 -30.88 23.48
C VAL A 74 -20.94 -31.77 24.61
N LYS A 75 -20.73 -33.09 24.53
CA LYS A 75 -21.14 -34.05 25.58
C LYS A 75 -20.42 -33.85 26.92
N MET A 76 -19.23 -33.25 26.94
CA MET A 76 -18.49 -32.97 28.16
C MET A 76 -19.05 -31.78 28.95
N ASN A 77 -20.05 -31.06 28.42
CA ASN A 77 -20.64 -29.86 29.01
C ASN A 77 -19.57 -28.85 29.48
N PRO A 78 -18.72 -28.34 28.57
CA PRO A 78 -17.76 -27.27 28.88
C PRO A 78 -18.48 -25.92 28.98
N PRO A 79 -17.77 -24.82 29.35
CA PRO A 79 -18.33 -23.48 29.28
C PRO A 79 -19.00 -23.17 27.94
N TYR A 80 -19.97 -22.26 27.96
CA TYR A 80 -20.84 -21.97 26.82
C TYR A 80 -20.07 -21.71 25.52
N GLU A 81 -19.06 -20.85 25.58
CA GLU A 81 -18.20 -20.48 24.44
C GLU A 81 -17.58 -21.68 23.73
N VAL A 82 -17.11 -22.67 24.49
CA VAL A 82 -16.50 -23.87 23.91
C VAL A 82 -17.55 -24.75 23.24
N THR A 83 -18.72 -24.89 23.87
CA THR A 83 -19.85 -25.62 23.30
C THR A 83 -20.34 -24.97 22.01
N PHE A 84 -20.47 -23.64 22.02
CA PHE A 84 -20.84 -22.82 20.89
C PHE A 84 -19.87 -23.00 19.71
N ASN A 85 -18.57 -22.81 19.98
CA ASN A 85 -17.53 -22.98 18.96
C ASN A 85 -17.50 -24.40 18.41
N ALA A 86 -17.69 -25.42 19.25
CA ALA A 86 -17.72 -26.82 18.79
C ALA A 86 -18.86 -27.05 17.79
N ARG A 87 -20.05 -26.48 18.04
CA ARG A 87 -21.18 -26.55 17.11
C ARG A 87 -20.92 -25.80 15.80
N VAL A 88 -20.27 -24.63 15.87
CA VAL A 88 -19.84 -23.86 14.69
C VAL A 88 -18.84 -24.66 13.84
N PHE A 89 -17.84 -25.28 14.47
CA PHE A 89 -16.89 -26.13 13.77
C PHE A 89 -17.56 -27.38 13.19
N MET A 90 -18.58 -27.96 13.85
CA MET A 90 -19.33 -29.08 13.26
C MET A 90 -20.00 -28.70 11.94
N ALA A 91 -20.59 -27.51 11.86
CA ALA A 91 -21.16 -26.99 10.61
C ALA A 91 -20.10 -26.82 9.51
N SER A 92 -18.91 -26.38 9.90
CA SER A 92 -17.78 -26.17 8.99
C SER A 92 -17.16 -27.48 8.48
N ASN A 93 -17.54 -28.65 9.02
CA ASN A 93 -17.02 -29.97 8.66
C ASN A 93 -18.07 -30.89 8.01
N VAL A 94 -19.21 -30.36 7.57
CA VAL A 94 -20.24 -31.16 6.89
C VAL A 94 -19.73 -31.66 5.54
N LYS A 95 -19.82 -32.97 5.29
CA LYS A 95 -19.54 -33.56 3.97
C LYS A 95 -20.67 -33.22 2.99
N GLU A 96 -20.30 -32.94 1.75
CA GLU A 96 -21.24 -32.70 0.65
C GLU A 96 -22.21 -33.89 0.49
N GLY A 97 -23.48 -33.62 0.20
CA GLY A 97 -24.50 -34.66 -0.01
C GLY A 97 -24.98 -35.42 1.23
N THR A 98 -24.53 -35.05 2.44
CA THR A 98 -24.99 -35.70 3.68
C THR A 98 -26.28 -35.08 4.23
N GLY A 99 -27.21 -35.92 4.70
CA GLY A 99 -28.46 -35.48 5.34
C GLY A 99 -28.30 -34.67 6.64
N SER A 100 -27.09 -34.60 7.20
CA SER A 100 -26.77 -33.83 8.40
C SER A 100 -26.78 -32.31 8.20
N ALA A 101 -26.63 -31.81 6.96
CA ALA A 101 -26.55 -30.38 6.68
C ALA A 101 -27.81 -29.62 7.14
N GLY A 102 -29.00 -30.17 6.86
CA GLY A 102 -30.27 -29.56 7.26
C GLY A 102 -30.49 -29.54 8.77
N ALA A 103 -30.00 -30.54 9.50
CA ALA A 103 -30.05 -30.56 10.96
C ALA A 103 -29.16 -29.45 11.55
N ILE A 104 -27.93 -29.32 11.07
CA ILE A 104 -26.97 -28.33 11.54
C ILE A 104 -27.41 -26.92 11.19
N ARG A 105 -27.94 -26.69 9.98
CA ARG A 105 -28.53 -25.41 9.58
C ARG A 105 -29.63 -24.96 10.54
N ARG A 106 -30.57 -25.86 10.87
CA ARG A 106 -31.64 -25.56 11.84
C ARG A 106 -31.09 -25.23 13.22
N GLU A 107 -30.04 -25.90 13.66
CA GLU A 107 -29.39 -25.61 14.93
C GLU A 107 -28.72 -24.23 14.93
N LEU A 108 -27.96 -23.89 13.88
CA LEU A 108 -27.33 -22.57 13.75
C LEU A 108 -28.37 -21.44 13.67
N LEU A 109 -29.48 -21.63 12.94
CA LEU A 109 -30.56 -20.65 12.90
C LEU A 109 -31.24 -20.47 14.26
N LYS A 110 -31.42 -21.55 15.03
CA LYS A 110 -31.90 -21.46 16.42
C LYS A 110 -30.93 -20.66 17.29
N LEU A 111 -29.62 -20.90 17.16
CA LEU A 111 -28.60 -20.13 17.87
C LEU A 111 -28.64 -18.65 17.46
N ALA A 112 -28.83 -18.35 16.16
CA ALA A 112 -28.92 -16.98 15.66
C ALA A 112 -30.15 -16.22 16.20
N ASN A 113 -31.24 -16.93 16.52
CA ASN A 113 -32.46 -16.33 17.05
C ASN A 113 -32.47 -16.25 18.58
N ASP A 114 -31.51 -16.85 19.27
CA ASP A 114 -31.40 -16.78 20.73
C ASP A 114 -30.73 -15.46 21.15
N GLN A 115 -31.43 -14.66 21.95
CA GLN A 115 -30.95 -13.37 22.44
C GLN A 115 -29.60 -13.47 23.18
N LYS A 116 -29.31 -14.62 23.80
CA LYS A 116 -28.03 -14.89 24.49
C LYS A 116 -26.83 -14.88 23.54
N ASN A 117 -27.07 -15.07 22.23
CA ASN A 117 -26.04 -15.12 21.20
C ASN A 117 -25.83 -13.82 20.44
N LYS A 118 -26.40 -12.71 20.92
CA LYS A 118 -26.29 -11.41 20.26
C LYS A 118 -24.83 -11.03 19.94
N GLU A 119 -23.89 -11.39 20.82
CA GLU A 119 -22.45 -11.14 20.66
C GLU A 119 -21.74 -12.13 19.71
N TYR A 120 -22.37 -13.24 19.36
CA TYR A 120 -21.83 -14.30 18.51
C TYR A 120 -22.51 -14.38 17.12
N LEU A 121 -23.44 -13.47 16.82
CA LEU A 121 -24.20 -13.48 15.57
C LEU A 121 -23.31 -13.44 14.34
N ASP A 122 -22.21 -12.70 14.41
CA ASP A 122 -21.20 -12.63 13.36
C ASP A 122 -20.65 -14.02 13.00
N GLN A 123 -20.23 -14.79 14.00
CA GLN A 123 -19.68 -16.13 13.85
C GLN A 123 -20.75 -17.13 13.39
N ILE A 124 -21.98 -17.01 13.89
CA ILE A 124 -23.09 -17.89 13.47
C ILE A 124 -23.41 -17.67 12.00
N TYR A 125 -23.54 -16.41 11.56
CA TYR A 125 -23.79 -16.11 10.15
C TYR A 125 -22.62 -16.52 9.26
N TYR A 126 -21.38 -16.37 9.72
CA TYR A 126 -20.22 -16.87 8.97
C TYR A 126 -20.26 -18.39 8.82
N ALA A 127 -20.62 -19.12 9.87
CA ALA A 127 -20.79 -20.58 9.84
C ALA A 127 -21.91 -21.02 8.88
N LEU A 128 -23.04 -20.29 8.86
CA LEU A 128 -24.13 -20.51 7.89
C LEU A 128 -23.66 -20.26 6.46
N GLY A 129 -22.84 -19.23 6.23
CA GLY A 129 -22.23 -18.96 4.93
C GLY A 129 -21.30 -20.09 4.46
N ASN A 130 -20.45 -20.60 5.35
CA ASN A 130 -19.58 -21.75 5.07
C ASN A 130 -20.40 -23.01 4.73
N LEU A 131 -21.50 -23.24 5.47
CA LEU A 131 -22.40 -24.36 5.22
C LEU A 131 -23.06 -24.25 3.85
N ALA A 132 -23.60 -23.08 3.50
CA ALA A 132 -24.20 -22.81 2.20
C ALA A 132 -23.18 -22.99 1.06
N LEU A 133 -21.95 -22.50 1.25
CA LEU A 133 -20.87 -22.65 0.27
C LEU A 133 -20.52 -24.12 0.03
N ARG A 134 -20.48 -24.95 1.08
CA ARG A 134 -20.28 -26.41 0.97
C ARG A 134 -21.44 -27.11 0.26
N GLN A 135 -22.64 -26.54 0.31
CA GLN A 135 -23.81 -27.01 -0.45
C GLN A 135 -23.86 -26.45 -1.87
N LYS A 136 -22.80 -25.74 -2.31
CA LYS A 136 -22.70 -25.06 -3.61
C LYS A 136 -23.73 -23.94 -3.81
N ASP A 137 -24.40 -23.50 -2.76
CA ASP A 137 -25.28 -22.34 -2.78
C ASP A 137 -24.47 -21.06 -2.48
N THR A 138 -23.79 -20.56 -3.51
CA THR A 138 -22.95 -19.36 -3.37
C THR A 138 -23.77 -18.10 -3.12
N ALA A 139 -24.99 -18.00 -3.63
CA ALA A 139 -25.83 -16.82 -3.45
C ALA A 139 -26.23 -16.69 -1.97
N GLU A 140 -26.66 -17.79 -1.37
CA GLU A 140 -26.97 -17.83 0.04
C GLU A 140 -25.71 -17.65 0.92
N ALA A 141 -24.57 -18.21 0.51
CA ALA A 141 -23.31 -18.00 1.20
C ALA A 141 -22.93 -16.51 1.28
N ILE A 142 -23.00 -15.79 0.14
CA ILE A 142 -22.73 -14.34 0.08
C ILE A 142 -23.67 -13.57 1.02
N SER A 143 -24.97 -13.90 1.00
CA SER A 143 -25.96 -13.28 1.89
C SER A 143 -25.62 -13.46 3.37
N PHE A 144 -25.24 -14.68 3.77
CA PHE A 144 -24.84 -14.95 5.15
C PHE A 144 -23.52 -14.30 5.55
N TYR A 145 -22.51 -14.27 4.68
CA TYR A 145 -21.28 -13.54 4.98
C TYR A 145 -21.54 -12.02 5.10
N ALA A 146 -22.39 -11.44 4.26
CA ALA A 146 -22.80 -10.04 4.39
C ALA A 146 -23.52 -9.77 5.72
N ARG A 147 -24.42 -10.67 6.14
CA ARG A 147 -25.05 -10.60 7.47
C ARG A 147 -24.03 -10.71 8.60
N SER A 148 -23.03 -11.57 8.46
CA SER A 148 -21.93 -11.70 9.42
C SER A 148 -21.13 -10.40 9.55
N ALA A 149 -20.75 -9.78 8.43
CA ALA A 149 -20.03 -8.51 8.42
C ALA A 149 -20.84 -7.37 9.08
N ARG A 150 -22.16 -7.32 8.84
CA ARG A 150 -23.07 -6.35 9.48
C ARG A 150 -23.22 -6.59 10.99
N ALA A 151 -23.26 -7.85 11.42
CA ALA A 151 -23.33 -8.21 12.84
C ALA A 151 -22.00 -7.99 13.60
N SER A 152 -20.88 -7.91 12.88
CA SER A 152 -19.54 -7.69 13.44
C SER A 152 -19.35 -6.21 13.83
N GLY A 153 -19.87 -5.83 15.01
CA GLY A 153 -19.74 -4.46 15.54
C GLY A 153 -18.31 -4.11 15.93
N THR A 154 -17.75 -4.82 16.92
CA THR A 154 -16.39 -4.62 17.45
C THR A 154 -15.39 -5.67 16.98
N ASN A 155 -15.88 -6.78 16.42
CA ASN A 155 -15.04 -7.89 15.95
C ASN A 155 -14.48 -7.63 14.54
N ASN A 156 -13.49 -6.74 14.45
CA ASN A 156 -12.87 -6.37 13.17
C ASN A 156 -12.30 -7.57 12.42
N ARG A 157 -11.76 -8.56 13.14
CA ARG A 157 -11.22 -9.79 12.54
C ARG A 157 -12.31 -10.58 11.82
N GLN A 158 -13.45 -10.83 12.47
CA GLN A 158 -14.56 -11.54 11.84
C GLN A 158 -15.15 -10.73 10.68
N LYS A 159 -15.24 -9.41 10.84
CA LYS A 159 -15.70 -8.51 9.77
C LYS A 159 -14.82 -8.61 8.52
N ALA A 160 -13.50 -8.55 8.70
CA ALA A 160 -12.52 -8.75 7.64
C ALA A 160 -12.68 -10.11 6.97
N LEU A 161 -12.77 -11.20 7.76
CA LEU A 161 -12.96 -12.56 7.22
C LEU A 161 -14.24 -12.68 6.39
N SER A 162 -15.33 -12.07 6.84
CA SER A 162 -16.61 -12.09 6.14
C SER A 162 -16.56 -11.31 4.83
N TYR A 163 -15.91 -10.14 4.80
CA TYR A 163 -15.70 -9.40 3.55
C TYR A 163 -14.78 -10.14 2.58
N LEU A 164 -13.66 -10.70 3.07
CA LEU A 164 -12.75 -11.50 2.25
C LEU A 164 -13.45 -12.72 1.64
N ALA A 165 -14.29 -13.42 2.41
CA ALA A 165 -15.03 -14.56 1.90
C ALA A 165 -15.97 -14.18 0.74
N VAL A 166 -16.63 -13.02 0.81
CA VAL A 166 -17.44 -12.51 -0.30
C VAL A 166 -16.56 -12.07 -1.47
N ALA A 167 -15.46 -11.37 -1.20
CA ALA A 167 -14.53 -10.90 -2.21
C ALA A 167 -13.93 -12.05 -3.03
N ASP A 168 -13.52 -13.13 -2.35
CA ASP A 168 -12.97 -14.34 -2.97
C ASP A 168 -13.99 -15.04 -3.86
N LEU A 169 -15.27 -15.06 -3.47
CA LEU A 169 -16.33 -15.64 -4.28
C LEU A 169 -16.58 -14.84 -5.57
N TYR A 170 -16.60 -13.51 -5.49
CA TYR A 170 -16.69 -12.67 -6.69
C TYR A 170 -15.43 -12.77 -7.56
N PHE A 171 -14.25 -12.81 -6.94
CA PHE A 171 -12.98 -12.99 -7.65
C PHE A 171 -12.93 -14.32 -8.42
N SER A 172 -13.43 -15.40 -7.81
CA SER A 172 -13.53 -16.72 -8.48
C SER A 172 -14.54 -16.74 -9.64
N ARG A 173 -15.44 -15.76 -9.70
CA ARG A 173 -16.49 -15.60 -10.71
C ARG A 173 -16.25 -14.35 -11.55
N PRO A 174 -15.04 -14.16 -12.12
CA PRO A 174 -14.50 -12.95 -12.74
C PRO A 174 -15.23 -11.60 -12.58
N ASP A 175 -15.86 -11.34 -11.44
CA ASP A 175 -16.65 -10.14 -11.16
C ASP A 175 -15.76 -9.24 -10.33
N TYR A 176 -14.77 -8.69 -11.03
CA TYR A 176 -13.69 -7.95 -10.40
C TYR A 176 -14.16 -6.63 -9.80
N ILE A 177 -15.28 -6.06 -10.27
CA ILE A 177 -15.88 -4.85 -9.69
C ILE A 177 -16.42 -5.17 -8.29
N SER A 178 -17.24 -6.21 -8.17
CA SER A 178 -17.77 -6.64 -6.88
C SER A 178 -16.63 -7.12 -5.96
N ALA A 179 -15.69 -7.92 -6.49
CA ALA A 179 -14.54 -8.38 -5.74
C ALA A 179 -13.72 -7.20 -5.18
N ALA A 180 -13.43 -6.19 -5.99
CA ALA A 180 -12.68 -5.00 -5.57
C ALA A 180 -13.40 -4.25 -4.43
N ALA A 181 -14.71 -4.06 -4.51
CA ALA A 181 -15.48 -3.36 -3.47
C ALA A 181 -15.42 -4.09 -2.12
N TYR A 182 -15.49 -5.43 -2.14
CA TYR A 182 -15.39 -6.25 -0.93
C TYR A 182 -13.95 -6.36 -0.40
N TYR A 183 -12.95 -6.42 -1.28
CA TYR A 183 -11.54 -6.37 -0.89
C TYR A 183 -11.16 -5.02 -0.28
N ASP A 184 -11.65 -3.91 -0.84
CA ASP A 184 -11.48 -2.56 -0.29
C ASP A 184 -12.09 -2.46 1.12
N SER A 185 -13.33 -2.93 1.28
CA SER A 185 -13.99 -3.02 2.58
C SER A 185 -13.21 -3.88 3.57
N ALA A 186 -12.70 -5.05 3.14
CA ALA A 186 -11.88 -5.92 3.97
C ALA A 186 -10.57 -5.23 4.40
N SER A 187 -9.91 -4.51 3.50
CA SER A 187 -8.62 -3.85 3.74
C SER A 187 -8.65 -2.87 4.91
N SER A 188 -9.81 -2.25 5.17
CA SER A 188 -10.02 -1.34 6.30
C SER A 188 -10.03 -2.03 7.67
N PHE A 189 -10.22 -3.36 7.72
CA PHE A 189 -10.33 -4.15 8.95
C PHE A 189 -9.22 -5.21 9.09
N VAL A 190 -8.45 -5.46 8.05
CA VAL A 190 -7.32 -6.39 8.05
C VAL A 190 -6.11 -5.73 8.70
N ASP A 191 -5.48 -6.42 9.64
CA ASP A 191 -4.27 -5.93 10.33
C ASP A 191 -3.14 -6.97 10.32
N ARG A 192 -1.90 -6.47 10.33
CA ARG A 192 -0.68 -7.30 10.26
C ARG A 192 -0.53 -8.27 11.44
N ARG A 193 -1.14 -8.02 12.59
CA ARG A 193 -1.01 -8.88 13.78
C ARG A 193 -1.93 -10.09 13.70
N ASN A 194 -3.13 -9.91 13.12
CA ASN A 194 -4.15 -10.95 13.04
C ASN A 194 -4.16 -11.75 11.73
N PHE A 195 -3.58 -11.20 10.64
CA PHE A 195 -3.57 -11.82 9.32
C PHE A 195 -2.15 -12.06 8.82
N LYS A 196 -1.71 -13.33 8.81
CA LYS A 196 -0.38 -13.73 8.32
C LYS A 196 -0.15 -13.37 6.85
N ASN A 197 -1.22 -13.40 6.05
CA ASN A 197 -1.23 -13.06 4.62
C ASN A 197 -1.60 -11.60 4.36
N TYR A 198 -1.38 -10.69 5.32
CA TYR A 198 -1.70 -9.27 5.21
C TYR A 198 -1.20 -8.66 3.89
N ASP A 199 0.09 -8.79 3.57
CA ASP A 199 0.65 -8.12 2.39
C ASP A 199 0.05 -8.67 1.09
N GLN A 200 -0.30 -9.96 1.05
CA GLN A 200 -0.98 -10.57 -0.11
C GLN A 200 -2.41 -10.04 -0.26
N ILE A 201 -3.15 -9.93 0.84
CA ILE A 201 -4.52 -9.38 0.84
C ILE A 201 -4.49 -7.93 0.36
N MET A 202 -3.58 -7.10 0.90
CA MET A 202 -3.47 -5.69 0.53
C MET A 202 -3.06 -5.50 -0.93
N ALA A 203 -2.05 -6.25 -1.40
CA ALA A 203 -1.63 -6.21 -2.79
C ALA A 203 -2.75 -6.61 -3.74
N ARG A 204 -3.49 -7.68 -3.42
CA ARG A 204 -4.65 -8.11 -4.22
C ARG A 204 -5.76 -7.07 -4.22
N ALA A 205 -6.09 -6.50 -3.06
CA ALA A 205 -7.08 -5.44 -2.96
C ALA A 205 -6.71 -4.24 -3.84
N GLN A 206 -5.47 -3.76 -3.74
CA GLN A 206 -4.98 -2.65 -4.56
C GLN A 206 -5.06 -2.95 -6.05
N ASN A 207 -4.59 -4.13 -6.48
CA ASN A 207 -4.61 -4.53 -7.88
C ASN A 207 -6.06 -4.64 -8.42
N LEU A 208 -6.97 -5.19 -7.62
CA LEU A 208 -8.39 -5.30 -7.99
C LEU A 208 -9.09 -3.94 -8.04
N ILE A 209 -8.79 -3.03 -7.13
CA ILE A 209 -9.33 -1.66 -7.15
C ILE A 209 -8.89 -0.95 -8.44
N GLN A 210 -7.61 -1.06 -8.81
CA GLN A 210 -7.11 -0.50 -10.06
C GLN A 210 -7.78 -1.14 -11.28
N LEU A 211 -7.93 -2.46 -11.29
CA LEU A 211 -8.59 -3.17 -12.38
C LEU A 211 -10.06 -2.76 -12.50
N ALA A 212 -10.81 -2.76 -11.39
CA ALA A 212 -12.21 -2.36 -11.35
C ALA A 212 -12.40 -0.93 -11.84
N ARG A 213 -11.51 0.00 -11.46
CA ARG A 213 -11.53 1.38 -11.97
C ARG A 213 -11.43 1.42 -13.50
N ASN A 214 -10.48 0.70 -14.09
CA ASN A 214 -10.34 0.66 -15.55
C ASN A 214 -11.57 0.05 -16.24
N ILE A 215 -12.11 -1.06 -15.71
CA ILE A 215 -13.35 -1.67 -16.23
C ILE A 215 -14.51 -0.68 -16.14
N GLN A 216 -14.67 0.00 -15.01
CA GLN A 216 -15.71 1.00 -14.81
C GLN A 216 -15.52 2.20 -15.74
N THR A 217 -14.29 2.67 -15.97
CA THR A 217 -14.01 3.72 -16.95
C THR A 217 -14.48 3.30 -18.34
N ILE A 218 -14.14 2.09 -18.79
CA ILE A 218 -14.59 1.57 -20.10
C ILE A 218 -16.12 1.55 -20.17
N GLN A 219 -16.79 0.94 -19.19
CA GLN A 219 -18.26 0.84 -19.16
C GLN A 219 -18.96 2.20 -19.11
N HIS A 220 -18.41 3.12 -18.32
CA HIS A 220 -18.95 4.46 -18.14
C HIS A 220 -18.83 5.27 -19.43
N GLU A 221 -17.64 5.35 -20.00
CA GLU A 221 -17.38 6.10 -21.21
C GLU A 221 -18.12 5.49 -22.42
N ASP A 222 -18.20 4.16 -22.54
CA ASP A 222 -19.03 3.51 -23.56
C ASP A 222 -20.52 3.88 -23.42
N SER A 223 -21.01 3.94 -22.18
CA SER A 223 -22.38 4.36 -21.92
C SER A 223 -22.60 5.82 -22.31
N LEU A 224 -21.69 6.73 -21.93
CA LEU A 224 -21.77 8.15 -22.29
C LEU A 224 -21.70 8.37 -23.80
N GLN A 225 -20.79 7.69 -24.50
CA GLN A 225 -20.72 7.76 -25.95
C GLN A 225 -22.01 7.26 -26.60
N ARG A 226 -22.58 6.14 -26.13
CA ARG A 226 -23.87 5.64 -26.63
C ARG A 226 -24.99 6.67 -26.44
N LEU A 227 -25.05 7.33 -25.29
CA LEU A 227 -26.02 8.40 -25.02
C LEU A 227 -25.82 9.61 -25.96
N SER A 228 -24.58 9.92 -26.34
CA SER A 228 -24.29 11.03 -27.26
C SER A 228 -24.86 10.86 -28.67
N TYR A 229 -25.15 9.61 -29.08
CA TYR A 229 -25.72 9.27 -30.38
C TYR A 229 -27.25 9.16 -30.37
N MET A 230 -27.89 9.25 -29.20
CA MET A 230 -29.36 9.20 -29.11
C MET A 230 -29.99 10.49 -29.64
N SER A 231 -31.21 10.39 -30.16
CA SER A 231 -32.00 11.60 -30.43
C SER A 231 -32.30 12.35 -29.13
N LYS A 232 -32.57 13.66 -29.23
CA LYS A 232 -32.85 14.50 -28.06
C LYS A 232 -34.08 13.98 -27.29
N GLU A 233 -35.07 13.48 -28.00
CA GLU A 233 -36.31 12.93 -27.46
C GLU A 233 -36.04 11.64 -26.67
N GLU A 234 -35.30 10.69 -27.27
CA GLU A 234 -34.93 9.43 -26.62
C GLU A 234 -34.03 9.67 -25.40
N LEU A 235 -33.05 10.57 -25.52
CA LEU A 235 -32.15 10.91 -24.43
C LEU A 235 -32.89 11.53 -23.25
N ASN A 236 -33.79 12.48 -23.51
CA ASN A 236 -34.61 13.08 -22.46
C ASN A 236 -35.51 12.04 -21.78
N ALA A 237 -36.16 11.16 -22.55
CA ALA A 237 -36.98 10.10 -21.99
C ALA A 237 -36.17 9.11 -21.15
N PHE A 238 -34.93 8.81 -21.55
CA PHE A 238 -34.00 7.99 -20.77
C PHE A 238 -33.62 8.68 -19.45
N ILE A 239 -33.25 9.96 -19.48
CA ILE A 239 -32.89 10.75 -18.30
C ILE A 239 -34.09 10.89 -17.36
N ASP A 240 -35.29 11.12 -17.89
CA ASP A 240 -36.52 11.24 -17.09
C ASP A 240 -36.80 9.97 -16.29
N LYS A 241 -36.59 8.78 -16.89
CA LYS A 241 -36.71 7.50 -16.17
C LYS A 241 -35.70 7.37 -15.04
N ILE A 242 -34.47 7.89 -15.22
CA ILE A 242 -33.46 7.91 -14.16
C ILE A 242 -33.93 8.84 -13.04
N ILE A 243 -34.39 10.05 -13.37
CA ILE A 243 -34.91 11.02 -12.41
C ILE A 243 -36.10 10.44 -11.64
N GLU A 244 -37.04 9.78 -12.32
CA GLU A 244 -38.17 9.09 -11.70
C GLU A 244 -37.69 8.02 -10.71
N SER A 245 -36.72 7.18 -11.10
CA SER A 245 -36.13 6.17 -10.20
C SER A 245 -35.45 6.80 -8.98
N VAL A 246 -34.74 7.92 -9.14
CA VAL A 246 -34.11 8.66 -8.03
C VAL A 246 -35.17 9.21 -7.08
N VAL A 247 -36.21 9.86 -7.61
CA VAL A 247 -37.32 10.39 -6.82
C VAL A 247 -38.05 9.29 -6.08
N GLN A 248 -38.29 8.15 -6.73
CA GLN A 248 -38.94 7.00 -6.12
C GLN A 248 -38.09 6.42 -4.99
N LYS A 249 -36.78 6.18 -5.20
CA LYS A 249 -35.89 5.68 -4.16
C LYS A 249 -35.83 6.60 -2.94
N GLU A 250 -35.71 7.91 -3.16
CA GLU A 250 -35.71 8.88 -2.06
C GLU A 250 -37.05 8.90 -1.30
N ALA A 251 -38.18 8.70 -2.00
CA ALA A 251 -39.50 8.60 -1.37
C ALA A 251 -39.63 7.32 -0.53
N GLU A 252 -39.17 6.18 -1.05
CA GLU A 252 -39.14 4.90 -0.34
C GLU A 252 -38.24 4.95 0.89
N GLU A 253 -37.05 5.56 0.79
CA GLU A 253 -36.16 5.76 1.93
C GLU A 253 -36.79 6.67 2.98
N ARG A 254 -37.44 7.76 2.56
CA ARG A 254 -38.17 8.65 3.46
C ARG A 254 -39.33 7.93 4.15
N GLN A 255 -40.04 7.07 3.44
CA GLN A 255 -41.12 6.26 4.01
C GLN A 255 -40.57 5.26 5.02
N LYS A 256 -39.50 4.52 4.70
CA LYS A 256 -38.83 3.60 5.65
C LYS A 256 -38.34 4.33 6.89
N MET A 257 -37.77 5.52 6.73
CA MET A 257 -37.36 6.36 7.86
C MET A 257 -38.57 6.79 8.71
N ALA A 258 -39.69 7.18 8.09
CA ALA A 258 -40.91 7.54 8.80
C ALA A 258 -41.54 6.35 9.53
N GLU A 259 -41.56 5.16 8.92
CA GLU A 259 -42.02 3.91 9.53
C GLU A 259 -41.13 3.49 10.70
N GLN A 260 -39.81 3.62 10.56
CA GLN A 260 -38.87 3.40 11.67
C GLN A 260 -39.11 4.38 12.82
N MET A 261 -39.32 5.67 12.52
CA MET A 261 -39.65 6.67 13.53
C MET A 261 -40.97 6.38 14.23
N LEU A 262 -41.98 5.91 13.50
CA LEU A 262 -43.28 5.52 14.08
C LEU A 262 -43.15 4.27 14.95
N ALA A 263 -42.38 3.27 14.50
CA ALA A 263 -42.09 2.06 15.28
C ALA A 263 -41.34 2.40 16.58
N ASP A 264 -40.33 3.27 16.51
CA ASP A 264 -39.61 3.77 17.68
C ASP A 264 -40.55 4.55 18.62
N GLN A 265 -41.45 5.39 18.08
CA GLN A 265 -42.43 6.14 18.86
C GLN A 265 -43.43 5.22 19.58
N ILE A 266 -43.95 4.19 18.90
CA ILE A 266 -44.83 3.17 19.50
C ILE A 266 -44.10 2.40 20.61
N ASN A 267 -42.81 2.08 20.40
CA ASN A 267 -41.99 1.38 21.39
C ASN A 267 -41.68 2.25 22.62
N THR A 268 -41.58 3.58 22.46
CA THR A 268 -41.46 4.53 23.58
C THR A 268 -42.79 4.89 24.25
N GLY A 269 -43.93 4.76 23.55
CA GLY A 269 -45.27 5.05 24.07
C GLY A 269 -45.76 4.06 25.13
N TYR A 270 -45.24 2.82 25.13
CA TYR A 270 -45.51 1.82 26.18
C TYR A 270 -44.73 2.05 27.49
N GLY A 271 -43.79 3.01 27.53
CA GLY A 271 -43.01 3.37 28.73
C GLY A 271 -43.64 4.43 29.63
N GLN A 272 -44.80 5.00 29.27
CA GLN A 272 -45.41 6.15 29.96
C GLN A 272 -46.37 5.80 31.12
N GLN A 273 -46.31 4.58 31.68
CA GLN A 273 -46.95 4.25 32.95
C GLN A 273 -45.92 3.92 34.02
N VAL A 274 -45.07 4.88 34.40
CA VAL A 274 -44.24 4.78 35.61
C VAL A 274 -44.18 6.14 36.33
N LEU A 275 -45.01 6.22 37.38
CA LEU A 275 -44.84 6.89 38.68
C LEU A 275 -44.19 8.29 38.71
N GLN A 276 -45.04 9.30 38.93
CA GLN A 276 -44.65 10.60 39.49
C GLN A 276 -44.20 10.40 40.94
N ASP A 277 -42.90 10.51 41.20
CA ASP A 277 -42.34 10.65 42.55
C ASP A 277 -42.09 12.14 42.83
N PRO A 278 -42.77 12.78 43.80
CA PRO A 278 -42.65 14.21 44.07
C PRO A 278 -41.32 14.65 44.71
N THR A 279 -40.39 13.72 44.98
CA THR A 279 -39.20 13.99 45.81
C THR A 279 -37.96 14.50 45.05
N ALA A 280 -38.04 14.70 43.73
CA ALA A 280 -36.87 15.06 42.90
C ALA A 280 -36.68 16.59 42.66
N ALA A 281 -37.20 17.45 43.53
CA ALA A 281 -36.97 18.89 43.47
C ALA A 281 -35.59 19.24 44.11
N GLY A 282 -34.53 19.25 43.30
CA GLY A 282 -33.20 19.72 43.71
C GLY A 282 -32.00 18.94 43.13
N GLN A 283 -32.21 17.82 42.45
CA GLN A 283 -31.13 17.05 41.83
C GLN A 283 -30.64 17.69 40.52
N TRP A 284 -29.32 17.73 40.32
CA TRP A 284 -28.67 18.24 39.09
C TRP A 284 -29.30 17.60 37.83
N TYR A 285 -29.44 18.38 36.75
CA TYR A 285 -30.22 18.06 35.54
C TYR A 285 -30.05 16.62 35.02
N PHE A 286 -28.83 16.05 35.08
CA PHE A 286 -28.53 14.71 34.57
C PHE A 286 -28.96 13.54 35.47
N TYR A 287 -29.28 13.80 36.74
CA TYR A 287 -29.74 12.81 37.72
C TYR A 287 -31.27 12.78 37.86
N ASN A 288 -31.98 13.77 37.33
CA ASN A 288 -33.44 13.73 37.23
C ASN A 288 -33.84 12.98 35.95
N THR A 289 -34.27 11.73 36.11
CA THR A 289 -34.65 10.85 35.00
C THR A 289 -35.74 11.45 34.11
N SER A 290 -36.70 12.20 34.68
CA SER A 290 -37.78 12.84 33.92
C SER A 290 -37.26 13.98 33.05
N VAL A 291 -36.44 14.86 33.63
CA VAL A 291 -35.82 16.00 32.93
C VAL A 291 -34.82 15.53 31.87
N ARG A 292 -34.05 14.46 32.15
CA ARG A 292 -33.14 13.85 31.17
C ARG A 292 -33.91 13.26 29.99
N THR A 293 -35.03 12.57 30.25
CA THR A 293 -35.88 11.98 29.20
C THR A 293 -36.56 13.08 28.36
N GLN A 294 -37.04 14.16 28.99
CA GLN A 294 -37.55 15.33 28.27
C GLN A 294 -36.46 16.02 27.43
N GLY A 295 -35.26 16.21 28.00
CA GLY A 295 -34.11 16.76 27.28
C GLY A 295 -33.69 15.91 26.08
N GLU A 296 -33.73 14.59 26.21
CA GLU A 296 -33.48 13.66 25.12
C GLU A 296 -34.56 13.77 24.02
N MET A 297 -35.84 13.85 24.40
CA MET A 297 -36.94 14.06 23.45
C MET A 297 -36.81 15.42 22.73
N GLU A 298 -36.51 16.50 23.45
CA GLU A 298 -36.30 17.82 22.84
C GLU A 298 -35.08 17.85 21.93
N PHE A 299 -33.99 17.18 22.32
CA PHE A 299 -32.80 17.04 21.51
C PHE A 299 -33.12 16.31 20.21
N ARG A 300 -33.82 15.17 20.27
CA ARG A 300 -34.26 14.41 19.09
C ARG A 300 -35.26 15.21 18.25
N ARG A 301 -36.14 16.00 18.86
CA ARG A 301 -37.09 16.88 18.14
C ARG A 301 -36.37 17.99 17.38
N LYS A 302 -35.36 18.61 18.00
CA LYS A 302 -34.64 19.76 17.42
C LYS A 302 -33.55 19.34 16.43
N TRP A 303 -32.94 18.18 16.64
CA TRP A 303 -31.77 17.75 15.90
C TRP A 303 -31.91 16.40 15.20
N GLY A 304 -32.93 15.59 15.48
CA GLY A 304 -33.07 14.23 14.96
C GLY A 304 -32.15 13.22 15.66
N ASN A 305 -32.08 12.00 15.12
CA ASN A 305 -31.13 10.98 15.59
C ASN A 305 -29.71 11.33 15.11
N ARG A 306 -28.92 11.95 15.99
CA ARG A 306 -27.53 12.31 15.70
C ARG A 306 -26.60 11.19 16.13
N LYS A 307 -25.73 10.77 15.22
CA LYS A 307 -24.64 9.84 15.51
C LYS A 307 -23.70 10.50 16.54
N LEU A 308 -23.16 9.70 17.46
CA LEU A 308 -22.18 10.17 18.43
C LEU A 308 -20.84 10.36 17.73
N GLU A 309 -20.58 11.58 17.27
CA GLU A 309 -19.37 11.98 16.55
C GLU A 309 -19.11 13.48 16.72
N ASP A 310 -17.85 13.89 16.53
CA ASP A 310 -17.47 15.30 16.62
C ASP A 310 -18.19 16.14 15.55
N ASN A 311 -18.51 17.40 15.88
CA ASN A 311 -19.27 18.32 15.02
C ASN A 311 -20.67 17.83 14.62
N TRP A 312 -21.33 17.01 15.43
CA TRP A 312 -22.68 16.45 15.17
C TRP A 312 -23.77 17.48 14.81
N ARG A 313 -23.56 18.76 15.13
CA ARG A 313 -24.51 19.86 14.83
C ARG A 313 -24.53 20.31 13.36
N ARG A 314 -23.61 19.86 12.50
CA ARG A 314 -23.54 20.25 11.08
C ARG A 314 -24.27 19.24 10.18
N LEU A 315 -25.20 19.70 9.35
CA LEU A 315 -26.00 18.86 8.43
C LEU A 315 -25.24 18.47 7.16
N ASN A 316 -24.39 19.35 6.63
CA ASN A 316 -23.46 19.05 5.54
C ASN A 316 -22.03 19.03 6.09
N LYS A 317 -21.50 17.82 6.25
CA LYS A 317 -20.06 17.58 6.34
C LYS A 317 -19.67 17.03 4.97
N GLY A 318 -18.81 17.75 4.24
CA GLY A 318 -18.21 17.20 3.02
C GLY A 318 -17.66 15.81 3.31
N VAL A 319 -18.02 14.87 2.44
CA VAL A 319 -17.75 13.42 2.44
C VAL A 319 -16.66 12.99 3.42
N SER A 320 -17.04 12.23 4.47
CA SER A 320 -16.19 11.19 5.07
C SER A 320 -16.91 10.32 6.11
N THR A 321 -16.90 9.01 5.82
CA THR A 321 -16.85 7.84 6.74
C THR A 321 -18.14 7.27 7.38
N GLY A 322 -18.81 6.41 6.59
CA GLY A 322 -19.80 5.38 6.98
C GLY A 322 -19.95 4.37 5.83
N PRO A 323 -20.26 3.08 6.10
CA PRO A 323 -19.88 1.96 5.23
C PRO A 323 -20.58 1.99 3.86
N ALA A 324 -19.80 1.68 2.82
CA ALA A 324 -20.19 1.65 1.44
C ALA A 324 -21.37 0.70 1.18
N GLU A 325 -22.57 1.26 1.05
CA GLU A 325 -23.51 0.80 0.04
C GLU A 325 -23.35 1.71 -1.17
N SER A 326 -22.78 1.13 -2.23
CA SER A 326 -22.84 1.59 -3.63
C SER A 326 -22.78 3.12 -3.86
N ASN A 327 -21.57 3.64 -3.95
CA ASN A 327 -21.20 4.77 -4.82
C ASN A 327 -19.69 4.73 -5.07
N LEU A 328 -19.25 3.80 -5.94
CA LEU A 328 -17.94 3.82 -6.56
C LEU A 328 -18.01 4.69 -7.82
N ALA A 329 -18.04 6.01 -7.63
CA ALA A 329 -17.88 6.98 -8.71
C ALA A 329 -17.49 8.35 -8.13
N GLU A 330 -16.28 8.46 -7.56
CA GLU A 330 -15.53 9.72 -7.53
C GLU A 330 -14.14 9.50 -6.92
N ALA A 331 -13.18 9.11 -7.75
CA ALA A 331 -11.77 9.19 -7.42
C ALA A 331 -10.98 9.47 -8.70
N GLY A 332 -10.87 10.75 -9.05
CA GLY A 332 -10.05 11.18 -10.20
C GLY A 332 -10.32 12.58 -10.72
N ARG A 333 -10.20 13.63 -9.89
CA ARG A 333 -9.97 15.00 -10.37
C ARG A 333 -9.01 15.74 -9.43
N ASN A 334 -7.71 15.61 -9.69
CA ASN A 334 -6.76 16.68 -9.37
C ASN A 334 -6.66 17.56 -10.62
N GLY A 335 -7.21 18.75 -10.54
CA GLY A 335 -7.19 19.76 -11.59
C GLY A 335 -7.80 21.06 -11.06
N THR A 336 -6.94 22.04 -10.86
CA THR A 336 -7.15 23.50 -10.80
C THR A 336 -8.57 24.03 -10.55
N GLN A 337 -8.68 24.87 -9.50
CA GLN A 337 -9.84 25.74 -9.23
C GLN A 337 -10.15 26.63 -10.45
N GLU A 338 -11.13 26.22 -11.24
CA GLU A 338 -11.92 27.13 -12.09
C GLU A 338 -13.38 27.07 -11.64
N GLU A 339 -13.97 28.27 -11.58
CA GLU A 339 -15.30 28.69 -11.14
C GLU A 339 -16.33 27.59 -10.82
N ALA A 340 -16.77 27.56 -9.54
CA ALA A 340 -17.89 26.78 -9.07
C ALA A 340 -19.22 27.26 -9.69
N GLY A 341 -19.53 26.77 -10.90
CA GLY A 341 -20.87 26.85 -11.47
C GLY A 341 -21.89 26.17 -10.54
N LYS A 342 -23.13 26.69 -10.51
CA LYS A 342 -24.25 26.11 -9.75
C LYS A 342 -24.29 24.59 -9.92
N ALA A 343 -24.17 23.83 -8.83
CA ALA A 343 -24.38 22.39 -8.86
C ALA A 343 -25.86 22.10 -9.21
N PHE A 344 -26.08 21.40 -10.32
CA PHE A 344 -27.41 20.94 -10.71
C PHE A 344 -27.90 19.84 -9.77
N SER A 345 -29.21 19.75 -9.54
CA SER A 345 -29.80 18.66 -8.76
C SER A 345 -29.77 17.38 -9.57
N ASN A 346 -29.50 16.24 -8.93
CA ASN A 346 -29.69 14.89 -9.51
C ASN A 346 -31.14 14.57 -9.94
N LYS A 347 -32.08 15.51 -9.73
CA LYS A 347 -33.48 15.46 -10.21
C LYS A 347 -33.73 16.39 -11.40
N SER A 348 -32.68 17.00 -11.96
CA SER A 348 -32.76 17.86 -13.13
C SER A 348 -32.04 17.21 -14.31
N ARG A 349 -32.50 17.49 -15.54
CA ARG A 349 -31.89 16.88 -16.74
C ARG A 349 -30.48 17.40 -16.98
N GLU A 350 -30.23 18.68 -16.65
CA GLU A 350 -28.95 19.35 -16.81
C GLU A 350 -27.83 18.67 -16.04
N PHE A 351 -28.15 18.03 -14.90
CA PHE A 351 -27.21 17.22 -14.13
C PHE A 351 -26.64 16.05 -14.96
N TYR A 352 -27.51 15.35 -15.70
CA TYR A 352 -27.12 14.17 -16.47
C TYR A 352 -26.55 14.51 -17.85
N LEU A 353 -26.90 15.67 -18.41
CA LEU A 353 -26.42 16.11 -19.73
C LEU A 353 -24.98 16.62 -19.71
N LYS A 354 -24.47 17.06 -18.56
CA LYS A 354 -23.18 17.76 -18.43
C LYS A 354 -21.98 16.95 -18.95
N ASP A 355 -21.93 15.66 -18.65
CA ASP A 355 -20.76 14.83 -18.92
C ASP A 355 -20.89 14.01 -20.22
N ILE A 356 -22.00 14.17 -20.98
CA ILE A 356 -22.21 13.45 -22.24
C ILE A 356 -21.38 14.10 -23.37
N PRO A 357 -20.54 13.32 -24.09
CA PRO A 357 -19.66 13.85 -25.12
C PRO A 357 -20.40 14.09 -26.44
N PHE A 358 -21.14 15.20 -26.56
CA PHE A 358 -21.92 15.49 -27.78
C PHE A 358 -21.07 15.91 -28.99
N THR A 359 -19.86 16.43 -28.77
CA THR A 359 -18.99 16.93 -29.84
C THR A 359 -17.88 15.92 -30.16
N ASP A 360 -17.36 15.97 -31.38
CA ASP A 360 -16.26 15.08 -31.81
C ASP A 360 -15.02 15.21 -30.91
N SER A 361 -14.69 16.42 -30.48
CA SER A 361 -13.57 16.66 -29.55
C SER A 361 -13.80 15.99 -28.18
N LEU A 362 -15.01 16.10 -27.61
CA LEU A 362 -15.32 15.44 -26.34
C LEU A 362 -15.37 13.91 -26.50
N ARG A 363 -15.83 13.41 -27.65
CA ARG A 363 -15.78 11.97 -27.97
C ARG A 363 -14.36 11.46 -28.09
N GLU A 364 -13.45 12.23 -28.69
CA GLU A 364 -12.04 11.85 -28.77
C GLU A 364 -11.41 11.76 -27.37
N ILE A 365 -11.70 12.70 -26.47
CA ILE A 365 -11.24 12.65 -25.08
C ILE A 365 -11.79 11.39 -24.37
N SER A 366 -13.08 11.11 -24.55
CA SER A 366 -13.71 9.89 -24.01
C SER A 366 -13.05 8.63 -24.57
N SER A 367 -12.81 8.57 -25.89
CA SER A 367 -12.11 7.49 -26.57
C SER A 367 -10.69 7.28 -26.05
N LYS A 368 -9.94 8.36 -25.77
CA LYS A 368 -8.61 8.28 -25.16
C LYS A 368 -8.62 7.65 -23.76
N ARG A 369 -9.65 7.94 -22.95
CA ARG A 369 -9.84 7.29 -21.64
C ARG A 369 -10.11 5.80 -21.78
N ILE A 370 -10.92 5.40 -22.77
CA ILE A 370 -11.20 3.99 -23.05
C ILE A 370 -9.95 3.28 -23.55
N GLU A 371 -9.20 3.92 -24.46
CA GLU A 371 -7.93 3.42 -24.99
C GLU A 371 -6.94 3.12 -23.86
N GLU A 372 -6.68 4.09 -22.98
CA GLU A 372 -5.80 3.90 -21.82
C GLU A 372 -6.33 2.82 -20.87
N ALA A 373 -7.63 2.84 -20.57
CA ALA A 373 -8.23 1.89 -19.64
C ALA A 373 -8.21 0.44 -20.15
N LEU A 374 -8.39 0.20 -21.45
CA LEU A 374 -8.26 -1.12 -22.06
C LEU A 374 -6.83 -1.65 -21.96
N PHE A 375 -5.84 -0.81 -22.25
CA PHE A 375 -4.44 -1.19 -22.14
C PHE A 375 -4.05 -1.51 -20.69
N ASN A 376 -4.45 -0.65 -19.75
CA ASN A 376 -4.19 -0.83 -18.32
C ASN A 376 -4.89 -2.08 -17.77
N ALA A 377 -6.15 -2.33 -18.15
CA ALA A 377 -6.87 -3.54 -17.77
C ALA A 377 -6.16 -4.80 -18.31
N GLY A 378 -5.77 -4.79 -19.58
CA GLY A 378 -5.02 -5.91 -20.18
C GLY A 378 -3.71 -6.21 -19.45
N THR A 379 -2.97 -5.17 -19.08
CA THR A 379 -1.71 -5.28 -18.33
C THR A 379 -1.94 -5.80 -16.91
N LEU A 380 -2.96 -5.30 -16.20
CA LEU A 380 -3.33 -5.77 -14.87
C LEU A 380 -3.76 -7.24 -14.88
N TYR A 381 -4.57 -7.66 -15.87
CA TYR A 381 -4.94 -9.06 -16.06
C TYR A 381 -3.71 -9.94 -16.23
N LEU A 382 -2.76 -9.53 -17.07
CA LEU A 382 -1.57 -10.32 -17.38
C LEU A 382 -0.61 -10.39 -16.19
N GLU A 383 -0.19 -9.24 -15.66
CA GLU A 383 0.93 -9.15 -14.73
C GLU A 383 0.53 -9.35 -13.26
N LYS A 384 -0.70 -8.94 -12.90
CA LYS A 384 -1.13 -8.89 -11.49
C LYS A 384 -2.12 -10.00 -11.14
N LEU A 385 -2.95 -10.42 -12.09
CA LEU A 385 -3.95 -11.49 -11.87
C LEU A 385 -3.56 -12.83 -12.51
N ASN A 386 -2.57 -12.86 -13.41
CA ASN A 386 -2.21 -14.05 -14.18
C ASN A 386 -3.40 -14.63 -14.96
N GLU A 387 -4.17 -13.76 -15.60
CA GLU A 387 -5.37 -14.08 -16.40
C GLU A 387 -5.09 -13.80 -17.89
N PRO A 388 -4.26 -14.62 -18.57
CA PRO A 388 -3.75 -14.32 -19.91
C PRO A 388 -4.85 -14.21 -20.98
N LEU A 389 -5.94 -14.96 -20.84
CA LEU A 389 -7.05 -14.91 -21.81
C LEU A 389 -7.87 -13.62 -21.69
N LEU A 390 -8.09 -13.14 -20.47
CA LEU A 390 -8.76 -11.86 -20.23
C LEU A 390 -7.87 -10.70 -20.71
N ALA A 391 -6.57 -10.77 -20.42
CA ALA A 391 -5.59 -9.83 -20.94
C ALA A 391 -5.61 -9.75 -22.48
N ALA A 392 -5.58 -10.91 -23.15
CA ALA A 392 -5.67 -10.98 -24.60
C ALA A 392 -6.97 -10.38 -25.14
N GLY A 393 -8.09 -10.56 -24.44
CA GLY A 393 -9.36 -9.92 -24.76
C GLY A 393 -9.26 -8.40 -24.74
N SER A 394 -8.73 -7.82 -23.66
CA SER A 394 -8.54 -6.36 -23.54
C SER A 394 -7.59 -5.79 -24.60
N PHE A 395 -6.47 -6.45 -24.87
CA PHE A 395 -5.51 -6.00 -25.90
C PHE A 395 -6.09 -6.11 -27.32
N ARG A 396 -6.84 -7.16 -27.63
CA ARG A 396 -7.54 -7.28 -28.93
C ARG A 396 -8.57 -6.18 -29.10
N GLU A 397 -9.33 -5.88 -28.05
CA GLU A 397 -10.34 -4.83 -28.08
C GLU A 397 -9.72 -3.44 -28.25
N LEU A 398 -8.59 -3.17 -27.58
CA LEU A 398 -7.79 -1.96 -27.78
C LEU A 398 -7.40 -1.79 -29.26
N ILE A 399 -6.80 -2.82 -29.87
CA ILE A 399 -6.33 -2.78 -31.26
C ILE A 399 -7.50 -2.63 -32.24
N ARG A 400 -8.61 -3.31 -31.96
CA ARG A 400 -9.83 -3.27 -32.79
C ARG A 400 -10.47 -1.89 -32.78
N ARG A 401 -10.56 -1.24 -31.61
CA ARG A 401 -11.22 0.06 -31.44
C ARG A 401 -10.32 1.25 -31.79
N PHE A 402 -9.02 1.13 -31.54
CA PHE A 402 -8.05 2.22 -31.66
C PHE A 402 -6.84 1.80 -32.52
N PRO A 403 -7.05 1.50 -33.81
CA PRO A 403 -5.95 1.19 -34.70
C PRO A 403 -5.01 2.40 -34.83
N GLY A 404 -3.72 2.19 -34.60
CA GLY A 404 -2.70 3.24 -34.56
C GLY A 404 -2.45 3.82 -33.16
N SER A 405 -3.08 3.29 -32.12
CA SER A 405 -2.83 3.65 -30.72
C SER A 405 -1.33 3.63 -30.38
N SER A 406 -0.87 4.54 -29.52
CA SER A 406 0.50 4.50 -28.98
C SER A 406 0.77 3.24 -28.15
N TYR A 407 -0.29 2.59 -27.65
CA TYR A 407 -0.22 1.34 -26.90
C TYR A 407 -0.24 0.09 -27.80
N GLU A 408 -0.63 0.22 -29.07
CA GLU A 408 -0.77 -0.92 -29.99
C GLU A 408 0.51 -1.78 -30.11
N PRO A 409 1.72 -1.21 -30.26
CA PRO A 409 2.94 -2.02 -30.36
C PRO A 409 3.16 -2.91 -29.12
N GLN A 410 2.93 -2.36 -27.92
CA GLN A 410 3.06 -3.10 -26.67
C GLN A 410 1.96 -4.15 -26.51
N ALA A 411 0.72 -3.81 -26.90
CA ALA A 411 -0.40 -4.75 -26.87
C ALA A 411 -0.16 -5.95 -27.81
N LEU A 412 0.39 -5.72 -29.01
CA LEU A 412 0.77 -6.78 -29.94
C LEU A 412 1.89 -7.67 -29.39
N TYR A 413 2.90 -7.07 -28.74
CA TYR A 413 3.97 -7.81 -28.07
C TYR A 413 3.45 -8.67 -26.91
N ASN A 414 2.54 -8.10 -26.10
CA ASN A 414 1.90 -8.82 -25.01
C ASN A 414 1.03 -9.97 -25.53
N LEU A 415 0.29 -9.77 -26.64
CA LEU A 415 -0.45 -10.84 -27.31
C LEU A 415 0.48 -11.94 -27.82
N PHE A 416 1.59 -11.60 -28.48
CA PHE A 416 2.61 -12.56 -28.87
C PHE A 416 3.11 -13.38 -27.67
N SER A 417 3.43 -12.70 -26.57
CA SER A 417 3.95 -13.33 -25.34
C SER A 417 2.92 -14.27 -24.70
N ILE A 418 1.66 -13.82 -24.60
CA ILE A 418 0.53 -14.62 -24.10
C ILE A 418 0.36 -15.89 -24.95
N PHE A 419 0.25 -15.75 -26.27
CA PHE A 419 0.01 -16.90 -27.15
C PHE A 419 1.21 -17.85 -27.24
N SER A 420 2.42 -17.33 -27.10
CA SER A 420 3.64 -18.15 -26.97
C SER A 420 3.61 -18.98 -25.69
N GLY A 421 3.29 -18.35 -24.55
CA GLY A 421 3.17 -19.04 -23.26
C GLY A 421 2.06 -20.09 -23.21
N LEU A 422 0.98 -19.89 -23.99
CA LEU A 422 -0.11 -20.86 -24.15
C LEU A 422 0.18 -21.97 -25.17
N GLY A 423 1.36 -21.98 -25.82
CA GLY A 423 1.71 -22.95 -26.85
C GLY A 423 0.95 -22.78 -28.18
N LYS A 424 0.27 -21.65 -28.38
CA LYS A 424 -0.49 -21.35 -29.61
C LYS A 424 0.42 -20.64 -30.63
N ALA A 425 1.36 -21.40 -31.18
CA ALA A 425 2.42 -20.87 -32.04
C ALA A 425 1.90 -20.07 -33.26
N THR A 426 0.80 -20.52 -33.87
CA THR A 426 0.19 -19.83 -35.03
C THR A 426 -0.29 -18.42 -34.66
N ASP A 427 -1.00 -18.28 -33.55
CA ASP A 427 -1.52 -17.00 -33.06
C ASP A 427 -0.36 -16.08 -32.66
N ALA A 428 0.63 -16.63 -31.95
CA ALA A 428 1.82 -15.89 -31.57
C ALA A 428 2.54 -15.32 -32.80
N MET A 429 2.84 -16.16 -33.80
CA MET A 429 3.50 -15.72 -35.03
C MET A 429 2.69 -14.65 -35.78
N ALA A 430 1.36 -14.75 -35.79
CA ALA A 430 0.52 -13.72 -36.41
C ALA A 430 0.73 -12.34 -35.74
N TYR A 431 0.75 -12.27 -34.40
CA TYR A 431 0.99 -11.01 -33.68
C TYR A 431 2.41 -10.50 -33.83
N ARG A 432 3.42 -11.40 -33.81
CA ARG A 432 4.81 -11.04 -34.10
C ARG A 432 4.92 -10.39 -35.48
N ASN A 433 4.40 -11.04 -36.52
CA ASN A 433 4.49 -10.55 -37.89
C ASN A 433 3.76 -9.22 -38.05
N LEU A 434 2.60 -9.06 -37.42
CA LEU A 434 1.86 -7.79 -37.44
C LEU A 434 2.65 -6.66 -36.77
N LEU A 435 3.24 -6.91 -35.59
CA LEU A 435 4.08 -5.95 -34.88
C LEU A 435 5.30 -5.55 -35.71
N THR A 436 6.02 -6.51 -36.27
CA THR A 436 7.24 -6.23 -37.04
C THR A 436 6.96 -5.59 -38.39
N ALA A 437 5.82 -5.88 -39.01
CA ALA A 437 5.43 -5.27 -40.28
C ALA A 437 4.93 -3.84 -40.09
N LYS A 438 4.11 -3.59 -39.05
CA LYS A 438 3.48 -2.27 -38.83
C LYS A 438 4.39 -1.30 -38.06
N TYR A 439 5.27 -1.80 -37.19
CA TYR A 439 6.12 -0.99 -36.31
C TYR A 439 7.59 -1.45 -36.31
N PRO A 440 8.26 -1.56 -37.47
CA PRO A 440 9.60 -2.16 -37.57
C PRO A 440 10.66 -1.47 -36.69
N ASP A 441 10.52 -0.17 -36.43
CA ASP A 441 11.47 0.62 -35.64
C ASP A 441 11.09 0.74 -34.16
N ASN A 442 9.93 0.22 -33.76
CA ASN A 442 9.51 0.27 -32.36
C ASN A 442 10.34 -0.73 -31.52
N TYR A 443 10.64 -0.33 -30.28
CA TYR A 443 11.37 -1.14 -29.30
C TYR A 443 10.90 -2.60 -29.26
N TYR A 444 9.58 -2.84 -29.16
CA TYR A 444 9.04 -4.21 -29.05
C TYR A 444 9.26 -5.03 -30.32
N ALA A 445 9.19 -4.42 -31.51
CA ALA A 445 9.45 -5.12 -32.76
C ALA A 445 10.94 -5.47 -32.92
N ARG A 446 11.82 -4.55 -32.50
CA ARG A 446 13.28 -4.76 -32.51
C ARG A 446 13.68 -5.88 -31.57
N VAL A 447 13.13 -5.94 -30.37
CA VAL A 447 13.32 -7.06 -29.43
C VAL A 447 12.91 -8.41 -30.02
N LEU A 448 11.90 -8.46 -30.90
CA LEU A 448 11.45 -9.71 -31.54
C LEU A 448 12.21 -10.10 -32.81
N THR A 449 12.96 -9.18 -33.40
CA THR A 449 13.67 -9.38 -34.68
C THR A 449 15.17 -9.52 -34.50
N ASP A 450 15.73 -8.87 -33.49
CA ASP A 450 17.14 -8.88 -33.16
C ASP A 450 17.36 -9.37 -31.72
N PRO A 451 17.86 -10.61 -31.55
CA PRO A 451 18.18 -11.18 -30.24
C PRO A 451 19.21 -10.40 -29.42
N GLU A 452 20.07 -9.61 -30.08
CA GLU A 452 21.12 -8.82 -29.44
C GLU A 452 20.71 -7.36 -29.21
N TYR A 453 19.52 -6.94 -29.67
CA TYR A 453 19.08 -5.55 -29.62
C TYR A 453 19.13 -4.94 -28.21
N LEU A 454 18.76 -5.72 -27.19
CA LEU A 454 18.82 -5.28 -25.80
C LEU A 454 20.25 -5.04 -25.33
N GLU A 455 21.22 -5.82 -25.83
CA GLU A 455 22.63 -5.65 -25.50
C GLU A 455 23.21 -4.45 -26.23
N HIS A 456 22.96 -4.31 -27.54
CA HIS A 456 23.34 -3.12 -28.32
C HIS A 456 22.76 -1.83 -27.73
N LEU A 457 21.50 -1.87 -27.28
CA LEU A 457 20.85 -0.73 -26.62
C LEU A 457 21.51 -0.39 -25.28
N ARG A 458 21.87 -1.39 -24.47
CA ARG A 458 22.62 -1.18 -23.22
C ARG A 458 24.01 -0.61 -23.50
N GLU A 459 24.70 -1.12 -24.50
CA GLU A 459 26.04 -0.64 -24.88
C GLU A 459 25.99 0.81 -25.36
N GLU A 460 25.04 1.16 -26.23
CA GLU A 460 24.83 2.54 -26.68
C GLU A 460 24.41 3.46 -25.52
N GLN A 461 23.59 3.00 -24.57
CA GLN A 461 23.26 3.78 -23.36
C GLN A 461 24.45 3.94 -22.40
N GLN A 462 25.37 2.97 -22.34
CA GLN A 462 26.55 3.04 -21.48
C GLN A 462 27.71 3.80 -22.09
N LYS A 463 27.75 3.98 -23.41
CA LYS A 463 28.84 4.63 -24.14
C LYS A 463 29.13 6.07 -23.67
N PRO A 464 28.14 6.95 -23.42
CA PRO A 464 28.37 8.26 -22.82
C PRO A 464 29.00 8.21 -21.42
N LEU A 465 28.55 7.26 -20.59
CA LEU A 465 29.07 7.04 -19.23
C LEU A 465 30.51 6.51 -19.25
N ARG A 466 30.83 5.56 -20.14
CA ARG A 466 32.21 5.07 -20.32
C ARG A 466 33.15 6.18 -20.76
N ARG A 467 32.73 6.99 -21.73
CA ARG A 467 33.50 8.16 -22.18
C ARG A 467 33.71 9.18 -21.04
N TYR A 468 32.70 9.42 -20.22
CA TYR A 468 32.84 10.29 -19.04
C TYR A 468 33.85 9.70 -18.04
N GLN A 469 33.79 8.39 -17.81
CA GLN A 469 34.71 7.69 -16.93
C GLN A 469 36.15 7.74 -17.42
N GLU A 470 36.40 7.67 -18.73
CA GLU A 470 37.73 7.87 -19.33
C GLU A 470 38.28 9.28 -19.03
N VAL A 471 37.47 10.31 -19.27
CA VAL A 471 37.87 11.71 -18.97
C VAL A 471 38.06 11.93 -17.47
N TYR A 472 37.27 11.28 -16.63
CA TYR A 472 37.45 11.33 -15.17
C TYR A 472 38.74 10.61 -14.73
N ASN A 473 39.08 9.47 -15.34
CA ASN A 473 40.33 8.78 -15.08
C ASN A 473 41.55 9.62 -15.50
N ASP A 474 41.45 10.38 -16.59
CA ASP A 474 42.48 11.36 -16.97
C ASP A 474 42.65 12.43 -15.89
N TYR A 475 41.57 12.90 -15.28
CA TYR A 475 41.61 13.84 -14.16
C TYR A 475 42.29 13.25 -12.93
N LEU A 476 41.98 12.00 -12.57
CA LEU A 476 42.62 11.28 -11.46
C LEU A 476 44.12 11.05 -11.70
N GLN A 477 44.53 10.91 -12.96
CA GLN A 477 45.92 10.77 -13.37
C GLN A 477 46.62 12.13 -13.60
N GLU A 478 45.99 13.22 -13.16
CA GLU A 478 46.49 14.60 -13.23
C GLU A 478 46.76 15.12 -14.66
N ARG A 479 46.16 14.50 -15.69
CA ARG A 479 46.20 14.94 -17.09
C ARG A 479 45.23 16.09 -17.36
N PHE A 480 45.39 17.21 -16.66
CA PHE A 480 44.43 18.30 -16.67
C PHE A 480 44.21 18.96 -18.05
N PRO A 481 45.25 19.20 -18.89
CA PRO A 481 45.04 19.73 -20.25
C PRO A 481 44.17 18.81 -21.12
N GLU A 482 44.39 17.49 -21.04
CA GLU A 482 43.63 16.48 -21.77
C GLU A 482 42.18 16.43 -21.30
N VAL A 483 41.94 16.50 -19.98
CA VAL A 483 40.60 16.59 -19.39
C VAL A 483 39.85 17.80 -19.95
N ILE A 484 40.49 18.97 -20.01
CA ILE A 484 39.86 20.19 -20.54
C ILE A 484 39.50 20.02 -22.02
N ALA A 485 40.39 19.44 -22.82
CA ALA A 485 40.15 19.21 -24.24
C ALA A 485 39.01 18.21 -24.48
N LEU A 486 39.07 17.04 -23.85
CA LEU A 486 38.08 15.97 -24.00
C LEU A 486 36.72 16.36 -23.44
N ALA A 487 36.67 17.02 -22.28
CA ALA A 487 35.42 17.55 -21.75
C ALA A 487 34.83 18.62 -22.67
N THR A 488 35.65 19.48 -23.27
CA THR A 488 35.17 20.48 -24.25
C THR A 488 34.60 19.83 -25.50
N GLN A 489 35.20 18.74 -25.97
CA GLN A 489 34.67 17.97 -27.09
C GLN A 489 33.34 17.30 -26.71
N ALA A 490 33.29 16.62 -25.56
CA ALA A 490 32.08 15.96 -25.08
C ALA A 490 30.90 16.94 -24.97
N LEU A 491 31.14 18.17 -24.47
CA LEU A 491 30.11 19.21 -24.36
C LEU A 491 29.54 19.70 -25.71
N ARG A 492 30.19 19.42 -26.85
CA ARG A 492 29.66 19.75 -28.19
C ARG A 492 28.81 18.61 -28.77
N GLU A 493 29.06 17.38 -28.34
CA GLU A 493 28.48 16.17 -28.91
C GLU A 493 27.36 15.59 -28.03
N GLU A 494 27.42 15.84 -26.71
CA GLU A 494 26.52 15.28 -25.72
C GLU A 494 25.14 15.97 -25.70
N LYS A 495 24.09 15.17 -25.70
CA LYS A 495 22.69 15.64 -25.60
C LYS A 495 22.11 15.40 -24.21
N ASP A 496 22.75 14.58 -23.39
CA ASP A 496 22.35 14.33 -22.01
C ASP A 496 22.70 15.52 -21.10
N THR A 497 21.65 16.18 -20.61
CA THR A 497 21.70 17.32 -19.68
C THR A 497 22.46 17.00 -18.38
N SER A 498 22.34 15.77 -17.85
CA SER A 498 23.01 15.33 -16.62
C SER A 498 24.51 15.23 -16.82
N LEU A 499 24.95 14.54 -17.88
CA LEU A 499 26.38 14.40 -18.19
C LEU A 499 27.01 15.74 -18.59
N THR A 500 26.27 16.61 -19.27
CA THR A 500 26.72 17.96 -19.63
C THR A 500 27.14 18.76 -18.38
N SER A 501 26.31 18.75 -17.33
CA SER A 501 26.65 19.44 -16.06
C SER A 501 27.89 18.84 -15.39
N ARG A 502 28.08 17.51 -15.47
CA ARG A 502 29.23 16.79 -14.90
C ARG A 502 30.53 17.05 -15.67
N TYR A 503 30.48 17.11 -17.00
CA TYR A 503 31.64 17.47 -17.83
C TYR A 503 32.07 18.93 -17.60
N LEU A 504 31.12 19.87 -17.50
CA LEU A 504 31.43 21.26 -17.15
C LEU A 504 32.12 21.36 -15.79
N TYR A 505 31.64 20.61 -14.80
CA TYR A 505 32.25 20.61 -13.48
C TYR A 505 33.65 20.00 -13.46
N LEU A 506 33.84 18.85 -14.14
CA LEU A 506 35.15 18.22 -14.26
C LEU A 506 36.17 19.14 -14.97
N LYS A 507 35.71 19.86 -16.01
CA LYS A 507 36.49 20.88 -16.69
C LYS A 507 36.83 22.07 -15.77
N ALA A 508 35.89 22.52 -14.92
CA ALA A 508 36.14 23.54 -13.91
C ALA A 508 37.21 23.07 -12.90
N LEU A 509 37.09 21.84 -12.39
CA LEU A 509 38.08 21.26 -11.47
C LEU A 509 39.48 21.16 -12.12
N ALA A 510 39.56 20.81 -13.40
CA ALA A 510 40.82 20.80 -14.13
C ALA A 510 41.42 22.21 -14.26
N PHE A 511 40.62 23.23 -14.58
CA PHE A 511 41.08 24.63 -14.59
C PHE A 511 41.58 25.10 -13.22
N ALA A 512 40.94 24.67 -12.14
CA ALA A 512 41.39 24.97 -10.78
C ALA A 512 42.80 24.40 -10.51
N ARG A 513 43.05 23.15 -10.91
CA ARG A 513 44.34 22.47 -10.71
C ARG A 513 45.50 23.09 -11.47
N ILE A 514 45.23 23.70 -12.63
CA ILE A 514 46.24 24.43 -13.42
C ILE A 514 46.23 25.94 -13.21
N ASN A 515 45.59 26.41 -12.12
CA ASN A 515 45.53 27.82 -11.73
C ASN A 515 44.92 28.79 -12.78
N GLN A 516 44.03 28.32 -13.65
CA GLN A 516 43.31 29.16 -14.62
C GLN A 516 42.03 29.75 -14.01
N ARG A 517 42.20 30.76 -13.14
CA ARG A 517 41.10 31.35 -12.34
C ARG A 517 39.94 31.93 -13.15
N ASP A 518 40.21 32.62 -14.27
CA ASP A 518 39.15 33.24 -15.08
C ASP A 518 38.30 32.18 -15.79
N SER A 519 38.95 31.17 -16.37
CA SER A 519 38.29 30.05 -17.04
C SER A 519 37.51 29.17 -16.05
N LEU A 520 38.05 28.96 -14.85
CA LEU A 520 37.35 28.34 -13.73
C LEU A 520 36.06 29.10 -13.40
N ARG A 521 36.17 30.38 -13.05
CA ARG A 521 35.04 31.24 -12.67
C ARG A 521 33.97 31.29 -13.76
N SER A 522 34.38 31.42 -15.02
CA SER A 522 33.47 31.40 -16.17
C SER A 522 32.70 30.08 -16.25
N THR A 523 33.41 28.94 -16.15
CA THR A 523 32.81 27.61 -16.25
C THR A 523 31.84 27.34 -15.08
N LEU A 524 32.18 27.74 -13.85
CA LEU A 524 31.30 27.60 -12.68
C LEU A 524 30.01 28.43 -12.84
N ASN A 525 30.10 29.66 -13.34
CA ASN A 525 28.92 30.48 -13.61
C ASN A 525 28.04 29.88 -14.71
N THR A 526 28.63 29.25 -15.73
CA THR A 526 27.88 28.50 -16.75
C THR A 526 27.06 27.37 -16.13
N ILE A 527 27.64 26.62 -15.18
CA ILE A 527 26.93 25.55 -14.47
C ILE A 527 25.73 26.11 -13.70
N LEU A 528 25.91 27.21 -12.96
CA LEU A 528 24.82 27.83 -12.19
C LEU A 528 23.68 28.35 -13.07
N ALA A 529 24.01 28.92 -14.24
CA ALA A 529 23.01 29.47 -15.16
C ALA A 529 22.25 28.38 -15.91
N ALA A 530 22.94 27.34 -16.39
CA ALA A 530 22.35 26.31 -17.24
C ALA A 530 21.75 25.13 -16.43
N PHE A 531 22.24 24.85 -15.23
CA PHE A 531 21.86 23.66 -14.45
C PHE A 531 21.64 23.95 -12.95
N PRO A 532 20.81 24.93 -12.55
CA PRO A 532 20.74 25.47 -11.19
C PRO A 532 20.33 24.47 -10.09
N ALA A 533 19.62 23.39 -10.44
CA ALA A 533 19.16 22.33 -9.51
C ALA A 533 20.06 21.07 -9.52
N SER A 534 21.17 21.10 -10.27
CA SER A 534 22.09 19.96 -10.36
C SER A 534 23.07 19.93 -9.17
N GLU A 535 23.56 18.75 -8.81
CA GLU A 535 24.63 18.57 -7.82
C GLU A 535 25.89 19.40 -8.17
N PRO A 536 26.41 19.40 -9.42
CA PRO A 536 27.44 20.33 -9.86
C PRO A 536 27.17 21.82 -9.58
N ALA A 537 25.92 22.27 -9.64
CA ALA A 537 25.59 23.67 -9.36
C ALA A 537 25.71 24.01 -7.88
N SER A 538 25.34 23.10 -6.97
CA SER A 538 25.57 23.30 -5.54
C SER A 538 27.07 23.46 -5.25
N ASN A 539 27.90 22.59 -5.83
CA ASN A 539 29.36 22.67 -5.68
C ASN A 539 29.95 23.92 -6.36
N ALA A 540 29.45 24.29 -7.53
CA ALA A 540 29.91 25.48 -8.23
C ALA A 540 29.59 26.77 -7.46
N ARG A 541 28.44 26.82 -6.76
CA ARG A 541 28.07 27.94 -5.87
C ARG A 541 29.06 28.07 -4.73
N ILE A 542 29.36 26.95 -4.05
CA ILE A 542 30.35 26.91 -2.96
C ILE A 542 31.72 27.39 -3.45
N MET A 543 32.16 26.93 -4.62
CA MET A 543 33.48 27.28 -5.17
C MET A 543 33.54 28.74 -5.63
N LEU A 544 32.46 29.31 -6.18
CA LEU A 544 32.37 30.73 -6.50
C LEU A 544 32.30 31.60 -5.25
N ASP A 545 31.52 31.21 -4.24
CA ASP A 545 31.43 31.92 -2.96
C ASP A 545 32.79 31.97 -2.25
N PHE A 546 33.58 30.90 -2.37
CA PHE A 546 34.98 30.84 -1.94
C PHE A 546 35.89 31.77 -2.78
N MET A 547 35.73 31.80 -4.11
CA MET A 547 36.50 32.68 -5.01
C MET A 547 36.14 34.17 -4.89
N ASP A 548 34.93 34.50 -4.42
CA ASP A 548 34.38 35.86 -4.30
C ASP A 548 34.65 36.53 -2.95
N ASN A 549 35.40 35.88 -2.06
CA ASN A 549 35.82 36.44 -0.77
C ASN A 549 34.65 37.02 0.05
N LYS A 550 33.50 36.32 0.11
CA LYS A 550 32.42 36.66 1.05
C LYS A 550 32.68 36.27 2.51
N TYR A 551 33.84 35.69 2.81
CA TYR A 551 34.33 35.48 4.17
C TYR A 551 35.84 35.81 4.23
N PRO A 552 36.30 36.69 5.15
CA PRO A 552 37.61 37.31 5.04
C PRO A 552 38.74 36.32 5.35
N GLU A 553 39.73 36.28 4.45
CA GLU A 553 40.93 35.41 4.38
C GLU A 553 41.76 35.26 5.68
N ILE A 554 41.46 36.01 6.74
CA ILE A 554 42.14 35.92 8.04
C ILE A 554 41.48 34.86 8.94
N LYS A 555 40.18 34.57 8.80
CA LYS A 555 39.53 33.47 9.53
C LYS A 555 39.79 32.11 8.90
N GLU A 556 39.98 32.03 7.59
CA GLU A 556 40.05 30.74 6.89
C GLU A 556 41.35 29.99 7.18
N LYS A 557 42.52 30.66 7.14
CA LYS A 557 43.78 30.05 7.60
C LYS A 557 43.75 29.69 9.09
N ALA A 558 43.05 30.47 9.92
CA ALA A 558 42.93 30.19 11.34
C ALA A 558 42.03 28.96 11.60
N GLU A 559 40.93 28.83 10.87
CA GLU A 559 39.98 27.72 10.97
C GLU A 559 40.54 26.44 10.30
N GLU A 560 41.29 26.53 9.20
CA GLU A 560 42.04 25.40 8.62
C GLU A 560 43.16 24.92 9.54
N LYS A 561 43.91 25.85 10.16
CA LYS A 561 44.91 25.52 11.16
C LYS A 561 44.27 24.85 12.37
N THR A 562 43.17 25.40 12.88
CA THR A 562 42.42 24.81 13.99
C THR A 562 41.85 23.44 13.62
N ALA A 563 41.34 23.27 12.39
CA ALA A 563 40.86 21.98 11.90
C ALA A 563 41.97 20.92 11.85
N ALA A 564 43.15 21.30 11.37
CA ALA A 564 44.34 20.44 11.33
C ALA A 564 44.92 20.14 12.73
N GLU A 565 44.68 21.00 13.72
CA GLU A 565 45.11 20.78 15.11
C GLU A 565 44.16 19.85 15.88
N ILE A 566 42.84 19.89 15.60
CA ILE A 566 41.85 19.13 16.38
C ILE A 566 41.39 17.83 15.71
N TYR A 567 41.55 17.69 14.39
CA TYR A 567 41.18 16.49 13.65
C TYR A 567 42.41 15.81 13.02
N ALA A 568 42.41 14.47 13.01
CA ALA A 568 43.52 13.67 12.48
C ALA A 568 43.02 12.62 11.48
N TYR A 569 43.77 12.39 10.39
CA TYR A 569 43.40 11.42 9.36
C TYR A 569 44.14 10.10 9.58
N ASN A 570 43.44 9.12 10.14
CA ASN A 570 43.97 7.79 10.42
C ASN A 570 43.10 6.73 9.73
N PRO A 571 43.35 6.37 8.47
CA PRO A 571 42.44 5.53 7.68
C PRO A 571 42.22 4.12 8.24
N GLY A 572 43.14 3.60 9.06
CA GLY A 572 43.03 2.29 9.71
C GLY A 572 42.22 2.26 11.01
N GLU A 573 41.72 3.40 11.48
CA GLU A 573 40.85 3.46 12.67
C GLU A 573 39.40 3.10 12.33
N LYS A 574 38.59 2.82 13.35
CA LYS A 574 37.14 2.66 13.16
C LYS A 574 36.53 3.94 12.60
N HIS A 575 35.76 3.80 11.53
CA HIS A 575 35.04 4.90 10.89
C HIS A 575 33.54 4.65 10.90
N TYR A 576 32.80 5.74 10.78
CA TYR A 576 31.35 5.76 10.75
C TYR A 576 30.88 6.56 9.55
N ALA A 577 29.73 6.16 8.98
CA ALA A 577 29.01 7.02 8.06
C ALA A 577 28.08 7.93 8.87
N ALA A 578 28.15 9.23 8.62
CA ALA A 578 27.45 10.24 9.38
C ALA A 578 26.59 11.13 8.48
N ILE A 579 25.34 11.33 8.88
CA ILE A 579 24.39 12.25 8.26
C ILE A 579 24.03 13.31 9.28
N VAL A 580 24.41 14.56 9.02
CA VAL A 580 23.97 15.70 9.81
C VAL A 580 22.73 16.29 9.16
N ILE A 581 21.69 16.51 9.95
CA ILE A 581 20.44 17.15 9.54
C ILE A 581 20.14 18.35 10.45
N PRO A 582 19.34 19.32 10.00
CA PRO A 582 18.82 20.40 10.86
C PRO A 582 18.01 19.82 12.02
N SER A 583 17.97 20.51 13.17
CA SER A 583 17.16 20.05 14.31
C SER A 583 15.65 20.03 14.05
N THR A 584 15.19 20.67 12.98
CA THR A 584 13.80 20.66 12.50
C THR A 584 13.47 19.41 11.66
N ALA A 585 14.48 18.66 11.21
CA ALA A 585 14.30 17.46 10.41
C ALA A 585 13.88 16.25 11.28
N ASN A 586 13.17 15.29 10.69
CA ASN A 586 12.68 14.12 11.43
C ASN A 586 13.75 13.03 11.55
N MET A 587 14.57 13.12 12.60
CA MET A 587 15.65 12.15 12.88
C MET A 587 15.17 10.71 13.01
N ASN A 588 14.01 10.47 13.63
CA ASN A 588 13.48 9.11 13.82
C ASN A 588 13.09 8.49 12.47
N GLN A 589 12.54 9.29 11.56
CA GLN A 589 12.25 8.85 10.21
C GLN A 589 13.53 8.52 9.44
N LEU A 590 14.57 9.34 9.57
CA LEU A 590 15.87 9.07 8.94
C LEU A 590 16.53 7.79 9.48
N ILE A 591 16.48 7.56 10.80
CA ILE A 591 16.96 6.31 11.41
C ILE A 591 16.19 5.12 10.85
N PHE A 592 14.86 5.21 10.77
CA PHE A 592 14.02 4.16 10.21
C PHE A 592 14.35 3.87 8.74
N ASN A 593 14.52 4.91 7.92
CA ASN A 593 14.90 4.78 6.52
C ASN A 593 16.27 4.08 6.38
N LEU A 594 17.26 4.48 7.18
CA LEU A 594 18.59 3.86 7.22
C LEU A 594 18.54 2.39 7.67
N ILE A 595 17.70 2.04 8.65
CA ILE A 595 17.56 0.65 9.09
C ILE A 595 17.00 -0.22 7.96
N ASN A 596 15.95 0.25 7.26
CA ASN A 596 15.38 -0.51 6.14
C ASN A 596 16.37 -0.62 4.99
N PHE A 597 17.03 0.48 4.62
CA PHE A 597 18.09 0.48 3.62
C PHE A 597 19.18 -0.55 3.94
N ASN A 598 19.60 -0.62 5.21
CA ASN A 598 20.60 -1.58 5.66
C ASN A 598 20.15 -3.03 5.59
N LEU A 599 18.89 -3.31 5.93
CA LEU A 599 18.31 -4.64 5.80
C LEU A 599 18.25 -5.10 4.34
N ASP A 600 17.96 -4.18 3.42
CA ASP A 600 17.81 -4.48 2.00
C ASP A 600 19.18 -4.61 1.29
N GLN A 601 20.08 -3.66 1.51
CA GLN A 601 21.37 -3.59 0.79
C GLN A 601 22.48 -4.40 1.46
N PHE A 602 22.43 -4.57 2.79
CA PHE A 602 23.49 -5.21 3.56
C PHE A 602 22.96 -6.29 4.54
N PRO A 603 22.17 -7.29 4.07
CA PRO A 603 21.51 -8.27 4.93
C PRO A 603 22.46 -9.16 5.75
N LYS A 604 23.75 -9.19 5.39
CA LYS A 604 24.80 -9.96 6.08
C LYS A 604 25.58 -9.14 7.13
N LEU A 605 25.35 -7.83 7.22
CA LEU A 605 26.02 -6.93 8.16
C LEU A 605 25.04 -6.48 9.26
N THR A 606 25.49 -6.53 10.52
CA THR A 606 24.69 -6.02 11.65
C THR A 606 25.03 -4.55 11.90
N LEU A 607 24.53 -3.68 11.03
CA LEU A 607 24.77 -2.23 11.09
C LEU A 607 23.96 -1.57 12.22
N ASN A 608 24.64 -0.81 13.08
CA ASN A 608 23.99 -0.09 14.19
C ASN A 608 23.79 1.38 13.81
N VAL A 609 22.53 1.82 13.78
CA VAL A 609 22.15 3.20 13.44
C VAL A 609 21.74 3.95 14.71
N GLN A 610 22.37 5.09 14.98
CA GLN A 610 22.12 5.90 16.18
C GLN A 610 21.98 7.36 15.82
N GLY A 611 20.98 8.04 16.39
CA GLY A 611 20.81 9.49 16.28
C GLY A 611 21.16 10.19 17.58
N GLU A 612 21.83 11.34 17.47
CA GLU A 612 22.23 12.17 18.59
C GLU A 612 22.10 13.66 18.22
N THR A 613 22.01 14.54 19.22
CA THR A 613 22.05 15.99 18.98
C THR A 613 23.49 16.46 18.71
N LEU A 614 23.65 17.45 17.83
CA LEU A 614 24.95 18.06 17.52
C LEU A 614 24.82 19.58 17.64
N GLY A 615 25.28 20.14 18.77
CA GLY A 615 25.08 21.55 19.06
C GLY A 615 23.61 21.92 19.27
N LYS A 616 23.24 23.19 18.97
CA LYS A 616 21.90 23.73 19.27
C LYS A 616 20.88 23.55 18.14
N ASN A 617 21.33 23.55 16.88
CA ASN A 617 20.45 23.64 15.70
C ASN A 617 20.59 22.44 14.75
N GLN A 618 21.37 21.42 15.14
CA GLN A 618 21.71 20.29 14.29
C GLN A 618 21.62 18.97 15.06
N GLN A 619 21.47 17.90 14.31
CA GLN A 619 21.40 16.53 14.79
C GLN A 619 22.22 15.65 13.86
N ILE A 620 22.79 14.56 14.38
CA ILE A 620 23.65 13.65 13.63
C ILE A 620 23.14 12.23 13.76
N VAL A 621 22.97 11.54 12.63
CA VAL A 621 22.67 10.11 12.56
C VAL A 621 23.89 9.38 12.05
N ILE A 622 24.30 8.34 12.77
CA ILE A 622 25.58 7.66 12.59
C ILE A 622 25.33 6.18 12.40
N VAL A 623 25.97 5.59 11.38
CA VAL A 623 25.98 4.15 11.14
C VAL A 623 27.35 3.58 11.51
N LYS A 624 27.33 2.63 12.44
CA LYS A 624 28.53 2.04 13.05
C LYS A 624 28.71 0.59 12.61
N ILE A 625 29.91 0.25 12.12
CA ILE A 625 30.48 -1.12 12.00
C ILE A 625 31.91 -1.10 11.41
N PHE A 626 32.28 -0.01 10.71
CA PHE A 626 33.41 -0.02 9.80
C PHE A 626 34.74 0.06 10.55
N SER A 627 35.65 -0.84 10.20
CA SER A 627 36.96 -0.96 10.87
C SER A 627 38.01 -0.01 10.30
N ASN A 628 37.74 0.60 9.15
CA ASN A 628 38.64 1.51 8.43
C ASN A 628 37.82 2.50 7.57
N SER A 629 38.49 3.51 7.03
CA SER A 629 37.86 4.55 6.20
C SER A 629 37.34 4.02 4.86
N SER A 630 38.00 3.03 4.27
CA SER A 630 37.62 2.46 2.96
C SER A 630 36.23 1.80 3.03
N ASP A 631 35.98 1.00 4.07
CA ASP A 631 34.69 0.32 4.26
C ASP A 631 33.56 1.32 4.50
N ALA A 632 33.83 2.38 5.28
CA ALA A 632 32.86 3.43 5.54
C ALA A 632 32.59 4.28 4.29
N LEU A 633 33.60 4.56 3.47
CA LEU A 633 33.47 5.26 2.19
C LEU A 633 32.68 4.45 1.17
N ALA A 634 32.93 3.13 1.09
CA ALA A 634 32.14 2.25 0.23
C ALA A 634 30.65 2.30 0.61
N TYR A 635 30.33 2.19 1.90
CA TYR A 635 28.96 2.31 2.39
C TYR A 635 28.35 3.70 2.13
N HIS A 636 29.11 4.77 2.34
CA HIS A 636 28.72 6.15 2.03
C HIS A 636 28.34 6.31 0.54
N GLY A 637 29.10 5.71 -0.37
CA GLY A 637 28.78 5.70 -1.80
C GLY A 637 27.46 5.01 -2.16
N TYR A 638 27.01 4.02 -1.36
CA TYR A 638 25.68 3.42 -1.52
C TYR A 638 24.57 4.35 -1.02
N LEU A 639 24.78 5.07 0.09
CA LEU A 639 23.80 6.05 0.59
C LEU A 639 23.53 7.17 -0.42
N LEU A 640 24.57 7.62 -1.13
CA LEU A 640 24.43 8.66 -2.16
C LEU A 640 23.57 8.23 -3.36
N LYS A 641 23.42 6.93 -3.60
CA LYS A 641 22.66 6.38 -4.74
C LYS A 641 21.18 6.14 -4.44
N ASP A 642 20.75 6.30 -3.19
CA ASP A 642 19.36 6.12 -2.80
C ASP A 642 18.68 7.45 -2.40
N PRO A 643 18.06 8.16 -3.34
CA PRO A 643 17.33 9.39 -3.05
C PRO A 643 16.11 9.17 -2.14
N GLY A 644 15.64 7.93 -1.97
CA GLY A 644 14.56 7.57 -1.07
C GLY A 644 14.92 7.72 0.42
N LEU A 645 16.21 7.77 0.75
CA LEU A 645 16.70 7.84 2.13
C LEU A 645 16.21 9.09 2.88
N PHE A 646 16.09 10.21 2.17
CA PHE A 646 15.68 11.50 2.73
C PHE A 646 14.20 11.81 2.51
N ARG A 647 13.43 10.86 1.95
CA ARG A 647 11.99 11.02 1.78
C ARG A 647 11.35 11.21 3.16
N ASP A 648 10.52 12.25 3.27
CA ASP A 648 9.78 12.59 4.48
C ASP A 648 10.64 13.06 5.68
N VAL A 649 11.91 13.42 5.45
CA VAL A 649 12.86 13.85 6.52
C VAL A 649 13.00 15.39 6.63
N ASN A 650 12.59 16.17 5.61
CA ASN A 650 12.81 17.64 5.51
C ASN A 650 14.30 18.02 5.69
N ALA A 651 15.15 17.46 4.82
CA ALA A 651 16.61 17.46 4.95
C ALA A 651 17.33 18.39 3.94
N GLU A 652 16.71 19.50 3.55
CA GLU A 652 17.23 20.45 2.53
C GLU A 652 18.61 21.05 2.83
N SER A 653 19.12 20.87 4.05
CA SER A 653 20.47 21.29 4.47
C SER A 653 21.18 20.17 5.26
N SER A 654 21.28 19.00 4.64
CA SER A 654 21.95 17.84 5.23
C SER A 654 23.37 17.64 4.69
N TYR A 655 24.25 17.13 5.55
CA TYR A 655 25.63 16.78 5.21
C TYR A 655 25.84 15.29 5.40
N LEU A 656 26.41 14.61 4.41
CA LEU A 656 26.72 13.19 4.47
C LEU A 656 28.23 12.99 4.26
N PHE A 657 28.90 12.40 5.25
CA PHE A 657 30.34 12.20 5.24
C PHE A 657 30.76 10.95 6.04
N VAL A 658 32.03 10.59 5.94
CA VAL A 658 32.66 9.58 6.79
C VAL A 658 33.48 10.24 7.89
N ILE A 659 33.50 9.64 9.09
CA ILE A 659 34.23 10.19 10.24
C ILE A 659 34.81 9.09 11.13
N SER A 660 36.06 9.24 11.55
CA SER A 660 36.67 8.31 12.51
C SER A 660 36.04 8.45 13.89
N GLU A 661 36.08 7.39 14.69
CA GLU A 661 35.57 7.42 16.06
C GLU A 661 36.18 8.55 16.92
N PRO A 662 37.51 8.80 16.90
CA PRO A 662 38.10 9.94 17.59
C PRO A 662 37.64 11.31 17.05
N ASN A 663 37.60 11.47 15.72
CA ASN A 663 37.16 12.74 15.13
C ASN A 663 35.69 13.04 15.42
N LEU A 664 34.84 12.01 15.52
CA LEU A 664 33.46 12.18 15.95
C LEU A 664 33.38 12.71 17.39
N ALA A 665 34.22 12.19 18.29
CA ALA A 665 34.28 12.70 19.66
C ALA A 665 34.75 14.16 19.70
N THR A 666 35.71 14.55 18.85
CA THR A 666 36.12 15.95 18.67
C THR A 666 34.98 16.80 18.11
N LEU A 667 34.31 16.35 17.04
CA LEU A 667 33.22 17.09 16.40
C LEU A 667 32.05 17.33 17.35
N LYS A 668 31.75 16.38 18.24
CA LYS A 668 30.72 16.56 19.28
C LYS A 668 31.07 17.67 20.29
N LYS A 669 32.36 17.92 20.54
CA LYS A 669 32.82 19.02 21.41
C LYS A 669 32.90 20.34 20.66
N ASP A 670 33.39 20.30 19.43
CA ASP A 670 33.57 21.46 18.57
C ASP A 670 32.22 22.02 18.09
N THR A 671 31.28 21.13 17.75
CA THR A 671 29.95 21.41 17.16
C THR A 671 29.97 22.15 15.82
N ASN A 672 31.16 22.56 15.34
CA ASN A 672 31.33 23.22 14.05
C ASN A 672 31.58 22.21 12.92
N ILE A 673 30.50 21.88 12.20
CA ILE A 673 30.55 20.92 11.09
C ILE A 673 31.37 21.45 9.93
N GLU A 674 31.28 22.74 9.62
CA GLU A 674 32.00 23.34 8.50
C GLU A 674 33.51 23.18 8.67
N ARG A 675 34.01 23.27 9.92
CA ARG A 675 35.42 23.00 10.24
C ARG A 675 35.81 21.55 9.97
N TYR A 676 34.96 20.60 10.35
CA TYR A 676 35.20 19.19 10.04
C TYR A 676 35.15 18.91 8.54
N LEU A 677 34.19 19.48 7.80
CA LEU A 677 34.06 19.30 6.36
C LEU A 677 35.26 19.85 5.59
N ARG A 678 35.89 20.93 6.08
CA ARG A 678 37.16 21.44 5.55
C ARG A 678 38.29 20.43 5.73
N PHE A 679 38.44 19.89 6.94
CA PHE A 679 39.39 18.81 7.19
C PHE A 679 39.10 17.58 6.30
N TYR A 680 37.82 17.19 6.18
CA TYR A 680 37.38 16.04 5.40
C TYR A 680 37.74 16.15 3.93
N THR A 681 37.44 17.28 3.29
CA THR A 681 37.70 17.54 1.86
C THR A 681 39.19 17.41 1.50
N ASN A 682 40.08 17.72 2.44
CA ASN A 682 41.53 17.65 2.23
C ASN A 682 42.12 16.24 2.39
N HIS A 683 41.40 15.30 3.03
CA HIS A 683 41.97 14.01 3.44
C HIS A 683 41.21 12.78 2.96
N TYR A 684 39.92 12.90 2.63
CA TYR A 684 39.11 11.79 2.12
C TYR A 684 38.88 11.99 0.60
N PRO A 685 39.06 10.95 -0.22
CA PRO A 685 38.81 11.03 -1.65
C PRO A 685 37.31 11.25 -1.91
N LEU A 686 36.98 12.21 -2.78
CA LEU A 686 35.61 12.44 -3.25
C LEU A 686 35.22 11.31 -4.22
N GLN A 687 34.23 10.49 -3.84
CA GLN A 687 33.66 9.43 -4.68
C GLN A 687 32.56 9.94 -5.60
#